data_AF-Q217D6-F1
#
_entry.id   AF-Q217D6-F1
#
_cell.length_a   1.000
_cell.length_b   1.000
_cell.length_c   1.000
_cell.angle_alpha   90.00
_cell.angle_beta   90.00
_cell.angle_gamma   90.00
#
_symmetry.space_group_name_H-M   'P 1'
#
loop_
_entity.id
_entity.type
_entity.pdbx_description
1 polymer ?
#
loop_
_entity_poly.entity_id
_entity_poly.type
_entity_poly.pdbx_seq_one_letter_code
_entity_poly.pdbx_strand_id
1 'polypeptide(L)'
;MSYRYKTAARYLGVGVALTLLLGVAIAPFSKRLVEQWSRSDVEARSRLVYNAIQDQVMRAMADNDNVQLSVIFEAIALDQRILAVGLCNDAGRLTAPTKLMPATFSCEKVARSEAESFSSIASDGRRILVSSFPIVDRNHKSYLVVLHDLSFIDQRSSQAQGLMIAGLIGMTIAIAGGAALFVVMMLRGWMHSLRRAIEDLRSGATSPTGSDQTAIGLQIKKLLGEVEVGQNSIRSAQIDWSPATLQELLRTTLPGAEVLIVSNREPYIHNHVSGGTHIAVQIPASGLVSALEPVIRACGGTWIAHGSGDADRETVDHDDRVRVPPDHPSYTLRRIWISDEEQDGFYYGFSNEGLWPLCHIAFIRPSFRVSDWEQYQAINERFAMAVVEEAKSDDPIVLVQDYHFALAPQMIRRRLPKATIVTFWHIPWPNAETFSICPWKEQIIEGLLGSTILGFHTQFHCNNFFETVDRFVESRIDREHATVSLGGHETMVRAYPISIEWPPAALQGQPAMATCREEVRQSLNIAADMKLAVGIERFDYTKGILDRMNAIDDLLSRYPEWKGRLVFVQVAAPTRSKLAAYSTLQADAVSLAESINRRHGSASYTPIRLLIRHHGADEVFKLFRAADVCIVSSLHDGMNLVAKEFVAAREDESGVLLLSSFTGASRELSEALIVNPYHVHEMSGALDAALRMPLLEQQERMRVMRQQIKEWNVYRWAGRMLIDAANKRRQQRIMNLANLGRLPSADALR
;
A
#
# COMPACT_ATOMS: atom_id res chain seq x y z
N MET A 1 33.82 -44.92 -6.82
CA MET A 1 34.24 -43.54 -6.46
C MET A 1 34.65 -42.68 -7.67
N SER A 2 35.30 -43.25 -8.71
CA SER A 2 35.84 -42.50 -9.87
C SER A 2 34.80 -41.76 -10.75
N TYR A 3 33.58 -42.28 -10.90
CA TYR A 3 32.56 -41.68 -11.80
C TYR A 3 31.91 -40.40 -11.24
N ARG A 4 31.69 -40.33 -9.92
CA ARG A 4 31.10 -39.16 -9.25
C ARG A 4 32.06 -37.96 -9.22
N TYR A 5 33.36 -38.21 -9.14
CA TYR A 5 34.40 -37.17 -9.17
C TYR A 5 34.49 -36.48 -10.53
N LYS A 6 34.47 -37.25 -11.63
CA LYS A 6 34.47 -36.68 -13.00
C LYS A 6 33.25 -35.82 -13.28
N THR A 7 32.12 -36.20 -12.70
CA THR A 7 30.84 -35.49 -12.87
C THR A 7 30.84 -34.17 -12.11
N ALA A 8 31.26 -34.18 -10.83
CA ALA A 8 31.39 -32.96 -10.03
C ALA A 8 32.41 -31.96 -10.60
N ALA A 9 33.56 -32.44 -11.08
CA ALA A 9 34.58 -31.60 -11.70
C ALA A 9 34.09 -30.94 -13.01
N ARG A 10 33.27 -31.65 -13.80
CA ARG A 10 32.64 -31.09 -15.02
C ARG A 10 31.66 -29.98 -14.69
N TYR A 11 30.78 -30.17 -13.70
CA TYR A 11 29.81 -29.14 -13.32
C TYR A 11 30.47 -27.90 -12.70
N LEU A 12 31.54 -28.08 -11.92
CA LEU A 12 32.33 -26.96 -11.40
C LEU A 12 33.02 -26.18 -12.53
N GLY A 13 33.61 -26.88 -13.50
CA GLY A 13 34.25 -26.24 -14.66
C GLY A 13 33.25 -25.47 -15.54
N VAL A 14 32.05 -26.03 -15.75
CA VAL A 14 30.96 -25.35 -16.48
C VAL A 14 30.47 -24.13 -15.71
N GLY A 15 30.32 -24.23 -14.38
CA GLY A 15 29.94 -23.11 -13.52
C GLY A 15 30.92 -21.95 -13.62
N VAL A 16 32.22 -22.21 -13.47
CA VAL A 16 33.29 -21.21 -13.57
C VAL A 16 33.33 -20.56 -14.95
N ALA A 17 33.17 -21.35 -16.02
CA ALA A 17 33.13 -20.83 -17.39
C ALA A 17 31.93 -19.90 -17.63
N LEU A 18 30.75 -20.25 -17.09
CA LEU A 18 29.54 -19.43 -17.17
C LEU A 18 29.65 -18.11 -16.41
N THR A 19 30.24 -18.10 -15.20
CA THR A 19 30.44 -16.85 -14.44
C THR A 19 31.42 -15.91 -15.14
N LEU A 20 32.50 -16.45 -15.73
CA LEU A 20 33.46 -15.67 -16.50
C LEU A 20 32.83 -15.09 -17.78
N LEU A 21 32.04 -15.89 -18.51
CA LEU A 21 31.30 -15.44 -19.69
C LEU A 21 30.30 -14.33 -19.35
N LEU A 22 29.57 -14.48 -18.25
CA LEU A 22 28.61 -13.48 -17.79
C LEU A 22 29.31 -12.18 -17.39
N GLY A 23 30.47 -12.26 -16.74
CA GLY A 23 31.28 -11.09 -16.39
C GLY A 23 31.75 -10.30 -17.62
N VAL A 24 32.20 -11.00 -18.67
CA VAL A 24 32.61 -10.37 -19.94
C VAL A 24 31.40 -9.76 -20.66
N ALA A 25 30.23 -10.41 -20.61
CA ALA A 25 29.01 -9.92 -21.23
C ALA A 25 28.45 -8.64 -20.57
N ILE A 26 28.58 -8.50 -19.26
CA ILE A 26 28.04 -7.36 -18.49
C ILE A 26 28.98 -6.14 -18.50
N ALA A 27 30.29 -6.35 -18.63
CA ALA A 27 31.30 -5.28 -18.63
C ALA A 27 31.06 -4.10 -19.59
N PRO A 28 30.63 -4.29 -20.86
CA PRO A 28 30.36 -3.15 -21.75
C PRO A 28 29.08 -2.39 -21.36
N PHE A 29 28.13 -3.04 -20.69
CA PHE A 29 26.88 -2.40 -20.25
C PHE A 29 27.10 -1.50 -19.03
N SER A 30 27.91 -1.94 -18.06
CA SER A 30 28.23 -1.14 -16.88
C SER A 30 28.98 0.15 -17.23
N LYS A 31 29.91 0.09 -18.19
CA LYS A 31 30.60 1.28 -18.72
C LYS A 31 29.62 2.32 -19.27
N ARG A 32 28.68 1.90 -20.12
CA ARG A 32 27.67 2.80 -20.70
C ARG A 32 26.77 3.43 -19.65
N LEU A 33 26.35 2.65 -18.65
CA LEU A 33 25.51 3.16 -17.56
C LEU A 33 26.24 4.21 -16.72
N VAL A 34 27.50 3.97 -16.34
CA VAL A 34 28.29 4.92 -15.54
C VAL A 34 28.55 6.21 -16.31
N GLU A 35 28.86 6.11 -17.61
CA GLU A 35 29.04 7.27 -18.49
C GLU A 35 27.74 8.09 -18.63
N GLN A 36 26.59 7.43 -18.87
CA GLN A 36 25.30 8.10 -19.02
C GLN A 36 24.83 8.76 -17.72
N TRP A 37 24.96 8.07 -16.59
CA TRP A 37 24.58 8.59 -15.28
C TRP A 37 25.45 9.78 -14.87
N SER A 38 26.77 9.67 -15.03
CA SER A 38 27.70 10.76 -14.71
C SER A 38 27.48 11.99 -15.59
N ARG A 39 27.15 11.78 -16.87
CA ARG A 39 26.78 12.88 -17.78
C ARG A 39 25.50 13.58 -17.33
N SER A 40 24.46 12.83 -16.96
CA SER A 40 23.20 13.40 -16.47
C SER A 40 23.38 14.19 -15.17
N ASP A 41 24.27 13.78 -14.27
CA ASP A 41 24.60 14.54 -13.04
C ASP A 41 25.26 15.88 -13.37
N VAL A 42 26.20 15.89 -14.32
CA VAL A 42 26.88 17.13 -14.75
C VAL A 42 25.89 18.08 -15.44
N GLU A 43 25.00 17.57 -16.30
CA GLU A 43 23.95 18.36 -16.95
C GLU A 43 22.98 18.99 -15.92
N ALA A 44 22.57 18.23 -14.89
CA ALA A 44 21.73 18.74 -13.81
C ALA A 44 22.42 19.85 -12.99
N ARG A 45 23.72 19.72 -12.72
CA ARG A 45 24.51 20.76 -12.03
C ARG A 45 24.62 22.04 -12.84
N SER A 46 24.86 21.94 -14.15
CA SER A 46 24.87 23.11 -15.03
C SER A 46 23.55 23.89 -14.98
N ARG A 47 22.40 23.18 -14.92
CA ARG A 47 21.07 23.80 -14.77
C ARG A 47 20.92 24.53 -13.42
N LEU A 48 21.40 23.93 -12.34
CA LEU A 48 21.37 24.56 -11.01
C LEU A 48 22.19 25.85 -10.99
N VAL A 49 23.39 25.83 -11.58
CA VAL A 49 24.24 27.03 -11.70
C VAL A 49 23.54 28.11 -12.49
N TYR A 50 22.95 27.77 -13.65
CA TYR A 50 22.19 28.70 -14.46
C TYR A 50 21.03 29.34 -13.68
N ASN A 51 20.15 28.53 -13.09
CA ASN A 51 19.00 29.02 -12.33
C ASN A 51 19.39 29.91 -11.14
N ALA A 52 20.54 29.65 -10.51
CA ALA A 52 21.00 30.43 -9.37
C ALA A 52 21.51 31.83 -9.74
N ILE A 53 22.04 32.01 -10.96
CA ILE A 53 22.75 33.25 -11.33
C ILE A 53 22.06 34.05 -12.43
N GLN A 54 21.06 33.47 -13.12
CA GLN A 54 20.42 34.06 -14.29
C GLN A 54 19.99 35.51 -14.02
N ASP A 55 19.35 35.79 -12.88
CA ASP A 55 18.87 37.13 -12.52
C ASP A 55 20.00 38.14 -12.26
N GLN A 56 21.16 37.68 -11.79
CA GLN A 56 22.33 38.56 -11.56
C GLN A 56 23.06 38.84 -12.88
N VAL A 57 23.16 37.82 -13.73
CA VAL A 57 23.75 37.94 -15.07
C VAL A 57 22.89 38.86 -15.95
N MET A 58 21.56 38.71 -15.93
CA MET A 58 20.65 39.59 -16.67
C MET A 58 20.78 41.05 -16.24
N ARG A 59 20.92 41.33 -14.93
CA ARG A 59 21.12 42.69 -14.42
C ARG A 59 22.46 43.28 -14.86
N ALA A 60 23.55 42.54 -14.69
CA ALA A 60 24.87 43.01 -15.10
C ALA A 60 24.99 43.19 -16.63
N MET A 61 24.27 42.38 -17.42
CA MET A 61 24.14 42.56 -18.87
C MET A 61 23.37 43.84 -19.23
N ALA A 62 22.24 44.10 -18.56
CA ALA A 62 21.43 45.31 -18.79
C ALA A 62 22.23 46.60 -18.47
N ASP A 63 23.10 46.55 -17.46
CA ASP A 63 23.97 47.65 -17.06
C ASP A 63 25.29 47.72 -17.85
N ASN A 64 25.53 46.78 -18.76
CA ASN A 64 26.77 46.61 -19.55
C ASN A 64 28.05 46.52 -18.68
N ASP A 65 27.93 45.97 -17.47
CA ASP A 65 29.00 45.85 -16.48
C ASP A 65 29.78 44.54 -16.65
N ASN A 66 30.75 44.55 -17.58
CA ASN A 66 31.63 43.42 -17.83
C ASN A 66 32.53 43.07 -16.63
N VAL A 67 32.76 44.02 -15.70
CA VAL A 67 33.57 43.76 -14.50
C VAL A 67 32.75 42.91 -13.53
N GLN A 68 31.50 43.27 -13.29
CA GLN A 68 30.59 42.48 -12.46
C GLN A 68 30.33 41.08 -13.03
N LEU A 69 30.15 40.95 -14.35
CA LEU A 69 30.03 39.64 -15.00
C LEU A 69 31.27 38.76 -14.77
N SER A 70 32.46 39.35 -14.90
CA SER A 70 33.71 38.61 -14.67
C SER A 70 33.85 38.16 -13.21
N VAL A 71 33.43 38.99 -12.24
CA VAL A 71 33.44 38.61 -10.81
C VAL A 71 32.48 37.46 -10.52
N ILE A 72 31.26 37.51 -11.06
CA ILE A 72 30.26 36.44 -10.90
C ILE A 72 30.78 35.14 -11.50
N PHE A 73 31.32 35.19 -12.72
CA PHE A 73 31.81 34.00 -13.41
C PHE A 73 33.05 33.39 -12.76
N GLU A 74 34.00 34.21 -12.29
CA GLU A 74 35.17 33.72 -11.54
C GLU A 74 34.76 33.05 -10.21
N ALA A 75 33.76 33.60 -9.50
CA ALA A 75 33.26 32.99 -8.27
C ALA A 75 32.66 31.59 -8.51
N ILE A 76 32.03 31.37 -9.66
CA ILE A 76 31.43 30.08 -10.04
C ILE A 76 32.52 29.08 -10.47
N ALA A 77 33.54 29.56 -11.20
CA ALA A 77 34.69 28.75 -11.61
C ALA A 77 35.61 28.35 -10.44
N LEU A 78 35.31 28.74 -9.19
CA LEU A 78 35.96 28.20 -7.99
C LEU A 78 35.49 26.78 -7.65
N ASP A 79 34.33 26.34 -8.17
CA ASP A 79 33.90 24.95 -8.02
C ASP A 79 34.83 24.04 -8.83
N GLN A 80 35.42 23.04 -8.17
CA GLN A 80 36.36 22.09 -8.78
C GLN A 80 35.81 21.32 -9.99
N ARG A 81 34.49 21.33 -10.20
CA ARG A 81 33.83 20.64 -11.32
C ARG A 81 33.53 21.54 -12.51
N ILE A 82 33.56 22.86 -12.32
CA ILE A 82 33.32 23.85 -13.37
C ILE A 82 34.67 24.32 -13.89
N LEU A 83 34.96 24.01 -15.15
CA LEU A 83 36.21 24.38 -15.79
C LEU A 83 36.23 25.87 -16.15
N ALA A 84 35.14 26.36 -16.75
CA ALA A 84 35.06 27.75 -17.17
C ALA A 84 33.61 28.21 -17.38
N VAL A 85 33.39 29.52 -17.27
CA VAL A 85 32.09 30.16 -17.53
C VAL A 85 32.32 31.36 -18.43
N GLY A 86 31.34 31.67 -19.28
CA GLY A 86 31.36 32.88 -20.09
C GLY A 86 30.01 33.14 -20.74
N LEU A 87 29.92 34.24 -21.49
CA LEU A 87 28.71 34.62 -22.20
C LEU A 87 29.00 34.74 -23.69
N CYS A 88 28.21 34.08 -24.53
CA CYS A 88 28.29 34.18 -25.98
C CYS A 88 27.18 35.10 -26.47
N ASN A 89 27.54 36.22 -27.11
CA ASN A 89 26.55 37.13 -27.67
C ASN A 89 26.01 36.65 -29.04
N ASP A 90 24.99 37.33 -29.57
CA ASP A 90 24.38 37.03 -30.88
C ASP A 90 25.35 37.04 -32.07
N ALA A 91 26.43 37.83 -31.98
CA ALA A 91 27.49 37.88 -32.97
C ALA A 91 28.47 36.70 -32.88
N GLY A 92 28.28 35.78 -31.93
CA GLY A 92 29.18 34.64 -31.70
C GLY A 92 30.51 35.03 -31.04
N ARG A 93 30.55 36.18 -30.36
CA ARG A 93 31.73 36.63 -29.60
C ARG A 93 31.58 36.26 -28.13
N LEU A 94 32.65 35.70 -27.57
CA LEU A 94 32.74 35.39 -26.14
C LEU A 94 33.05 36.66 -25.34
N THR A 95 32.26 36.92 -24.31
CA THR A 95 32.36 38.06 -23.40
C THR A 95 32.50 37.57 -21.97
N ALA A 96 33.34 38.27 -21.19
CA ALA A 96 33.70 37.93 -19.81
C ALA A 96 34.09 36.45 -19.59
N PRO A 97 35.01 35.85 -20.38
CA PRO A 97 35.45 34.49 -20.09
C PRO A 97 36.24 34.42 -18.79
N THR A 98 36.04 33.37 -18.00
CA THR A 98 36.91 33.07 -16.86
C THR A 98 38.33 32.71 -17.30
N LYS A 99 39.31 32.86 -16.42
CA LYS A 99 40.74 32.64 -16.69
C LYS A 99 41.08 31.26 -17.26
N LEU A 100 40.32 30.24 -16.88
CA LEU A 100 40.53 28.85 -17.30
C LEU A 100 39.76 28.47 -18.58
N MET A 101 39.14 29.43 -19.26
CA MET A 101 38.47 29.20 -20.54
C MET A 101 39.47 28.67 -21.58
N PRO A 102 39.22 27.50 -22.21
CA PRO A 102 40.12 26.93 -23.20
C PRO A 102 40.28 27.84 -24.42
N ALA A 103 41.51 28.06 -24.88
CA ALA A 103 41.79 28.90 -26.05
C ALA A 103 41.18 28.37 -27.36
N THR A 104 40.85 27.07 -27.41
CA THR A 104 40.21 26.42 -28.57
C THR A 104 38.68 26.53 -28.58
N PHE A 105 38.09 27.07 -27.50
CA PHE A 105 36.66 27.27 -27.39
C PHE A 105 36.22 28.50 -28.18
N SER A 106 35.20 28.33 -29.02
CA SER A 106 34.55 29.40 -29.79
C SER A 106 33.04 29.25 -29.65
N CYS A 107 32.33 30.37 -29.54
CA CYS A 107 30.87 30.41 -29.47
C CYS A 107 30.18 29.90 -30.74
N GLU A 108 30.92 29.69 -31.85
CA GLU A 108 30.41 28.97 -33.03
C GLU A 108 30.06 27.50 -32.74
N LYS A 109 30.68 26.91 -31.71
CA LYS A 109 30.43 25.52 -31.29
C LYS A 109 29.21 25.39 -30.38
N VAL A 110 28.50 26.49 -30.10
CA VAL A 110 27.31 26.52 -29.24
C VAL A 110 26.06 26.40 -30.11
N ALA A 111 25.19 25.43 -29.81
CA ALA A 111 23.93 25.30 -30.51
C ALA A 111 23.01 26.48 -30.17
N ARG A 112 22.69 27.31 -31.17
CA ARG A 112 21.79 28.46 -31.04
C ARG A 112 20.33 28.00 -31.01
N SER A 113 19.95 27.35 -29.91
CA SER A 113 18.59 26.85 -29.67
C SER A 113 17.77 27.87 -28.85
N GLU A 114 16.45 27.71 -28.84
CA GLU A 114 15.56 28.37 -27.88
C GLU A 114 15.51 27.64 -26.53
N ALA A 115 15.98 26.39 -26.50
CA ALA A 115 16.17 25.61 -25.30
C ALA A 115 17.65 25.53 -24.92
N GLU A 116 17.91 25.12 -23.68
CA GLU A 116 19.24 24.70 -23.24
C GLU A 116 19.84 23.61 -24.15
N SER A 117 21.15 23.58 -24.28
CA SER A 117 21.84 22.57 -25.08
C SER A 117 23.11 22.09 -24.41
N PHE A 118 23.41 20.80 -24.60
CA PHE A 118 24.58 20.13 -24.03
C PHE A 118 25.37 19.47 -25.16
N SER A 119 26.61 19.89 -25.34
CA SER A 119 27.51 19.33 -26.35
C SER A 119 28.85 18.99 -25.73
N SER A 120 29.58 18.03 -26.31
CA SER A 120 30.92 17.68 -25.85
C SER A 120 31.95 18.11 -26.87
N ILE A 121 32.99 18.82 -26.41
CA ILE A 121 34.15 19.19 -27.22
C ILE A 121 35.40 18.48 -26.70
N ALA A 122 36.38 18.28 -27.58
CA ALA A 122 37.73 17.88 -27.18
C ALA A 122 38.64 19.12 -27.25
N SER A 123 39.31 19.46 -26.14
CA SER A 123 40.36 20.48 -26.08
C SER A 123 41.49 19.97 -25.21
N ASP A 124 42.74 20.12 -25.66
CA ASP A 124 43.95 19.84 -24.87
C ASP A 124 43.98 18.42 -24.27
N GLY A 125 43.46 17.43 -25.01
CA GLY A 125 43.37 16.04 -24.57
C GLY A 125 42.27 15.75 -23.55
N ARG A 126 41.41 16.73 -23.23
CA ARG A 126 40.28 16.58 -22.31
C ARG A 126 38.95 16.59 -23.06
N ARG A 127 38.00 15.79 -22.58
CA ARG A 127 36.60 15.86 -23.00
C ARG A 127 35.89 16.86 -22.11
N ILE A 128 35.31 17.90 -22.70
CA ILE A 128 34.65 18.98 -21.97
C ILE A 128 33.18 18.99 -22.37
N LEU A 129 32.28 19.04 -21.39
CA LEU A 129 30.86 19.31 -21.62
C LEU A 129 30.64 20.81 -21.68
N VAL A 130 30.12 21.30 -22.81
CA VAL A 130 29.66 22.67 -22.99
C VAL A 130 28.15 22.66 -22.77
N SER A 131 27.72 23.30 -21.69
CA SER A 131 26.30 23.56 -21.41
C SER A 131 25.98 24.99 -21.82
N SER A 132 24.92 25.18 -22.60
CA SER A 132 24.51 26.50 -23.08
C SER A 132 23.08 26.80 -22.68
N PHE A 133 22.88 27.97 -22.10
CA PHE A 133 21.58 28.44 -21.61
C PHE A 133 21.24 29.80 -22.22
N PRO A 134 20.07 29.94 -22.88
CA PRO A 134 19.68 31.22 -23.49
C PRO A 134 19.25 32.24 -22.43
N ILE A 135 19.83 33.43 -22.49
CA ILE A 135 19.47 34.61 -21.69
C ILE A 135 18.99 35.70 -22.66
N VAL A 136 17.80 36.24 -22.42
CA VAL A 136 17.20 37.27 -23.27
C VAL A 136 17.10 38.56 -22.47
N ASP A 137 17.77 39.60 -22.95
CA ASP A 137 17.57 40.98 -22.49
C ASP A 137 16.95 41.81 -23.63
N ARG A 138 16.28 42.92 -23.30
CA ARG A 138 15.29 43.74 -24.04
C ARG A 138 15.47 43.99 -25.55
N ASN A 139 16.56 43.57 -26.20
CA ASN A 139 16.70 43.37 -27.66
C ASN A 139 17.90 42.47 -28.08
N HIS A 140 18.60 41.80 -27.16
CA HIS A 140 19.77 40.97 -27.45
C HIS A 140 19.63 39.59 -26.80
N LYS A 141 19.88 38.55 -27.60
CA LYS A 141 19.95 37.18 -27.11
C LYS A 141 21.43 36.87 -26.82
N SER A 142 21.66 36.20 -25.72
CA SER A 142 23.00 35.76 -25.33
C SER A 142 22.90 34.38 -24.72
N TYR A 143 24.00 33.67 -24.70
CA TYR A 143 24.06 32.30 -24.25
C TYR A 143 25.08 32.20 -23.13
N LEU A 144 24.62 31.94 -21.91
CA LEU A 144 25.52 31.57 -20.83
C LEU A 144 26.10 30.20 -21.15
N VAL A 145 27.43 30.11 -21.18
CA VAL A 145 28.15 28.86 -21.40
C VAL A 145 28.85 28.42 -20.12
N VAL A 146 28.61 27.18 -19.72
CA VAL A 146 29.25 26.55 -18.56
C VAL A 146 29.96 25.30 -19.03
N LEU A 147 31.29 25.30 -18.88
CA LEU A 147 32.17 24.20 -19.31
C LEU A 147 32.51 23.33 -18.10
N HIS A 148 32.34 22.01 -18.24
CA HIS A 148 32.73 21.02 -17.24
C HIS A 148 33.75 20.04 -17.81
N ASP A 149 34.77 19.68 -17.02
CA ASP A 149 35.74 18.65 -17.39
C ASP A 149 35.12 17.26 -17.18
N LEU A 150 35.03 16.43 -18.23
CA LEU A 150 34.50 15.06 -18.18
C LEU A 150 35.59 13.99 -18.03
N SER A 151 36.88 14.36 -17.95
CA SER A 151 37.99 13.40 -17.84
C SER A 151 37.87 12.47 -16.61
N PHE A 152 37.21 12.93 -15.54
CA PHE A 152 36.95 12.11 -14.35
C PHE A 152 36.00 10.94 -14.61
N ILE A 153 35.15 11.02 -15.63
CA ILE A 153 34.15 9.99 -15.95
C ILE A 153 34.85 8.75 -16.53
N ASP A 154 35.80 8.96 -17.43
CA ASP A 154 36.57 7.86 -18.04
C ASP A 154 37.41 7.14 -16.98
N GLN A 155 38.03 7.88 -16.05
CA GLN A 155 38.81 7.32 -14.95
C GLN A 155 37.93 6.52 -13.97
N ARG A 156 36.77 7.05 -13.59
CA ARG A 156 35.82 6.37 -12.69
C ARG A 156 35.20 5.14 -13.34
N SER A 157 34.84 5.21 -14.62
CA SER A 157 34.30 4.06 -15.34
C SER A 157 35.32 2.91 -15.41
N SER A 158 36.60 3.22 -15.64
CA SER A 158 37.65 2.21 -15.67
C SER A 158 37.89 1.58 -14.29
N GLN A 159 37.86 2.37 -13.22
CA GLN A 159 38.01 1.85 -11.85
C GLN A 159 36.83 0.98 -11.43
N ALA A 160 35.59 1.41 -11.73
CA ALA A 160 34.39 0.65 -11.44
C ALA A 160 34.39 -0.69 -12.19
N GLN A 161 34.83 -0.71 -13.45
CA GLN A 161 35.01 -1.94 -14.22
C GLN A 161 36.05 -2.87 -13.58
N GLY A 162 37.19 -2.34 -13.15
CA GLY A 162 38.23 -3.13 -12.48
C GLY A 162 37.75 -3.77 -11.17
N LEU A 163 37.05 -3.02 -10.33
CA LEU A 163 36.49 -3.51 -9.07
C LEU A 163 35.40 -4.58 -9.27
N MET A 164 34.54 -4.41 -10.28
CA MET A 164 33.51 -5.37 -10.62
C MET A 164 34.11 -6.71 -11.08
N ILE A 165 35.12 -6.66 -11.95
CA ILE A 165 35.84 -7.84 -12.42
C ILE A 165 36.54 -8.54 -11.24
N ALA A 166 37.23 -7.78 -10.38
CA ALA A 166 37.87 -8.33 -9.19
C ALA A 166 36.87 -9.00 -8.24
N GLY A 167 35.69 -8.40 -8.05
CA GLY A 167 34.60 -8.97 -7.24
C GLY A 167 34.05 -10.29 -7.80
N LEU A 168 33.86 -10.38 -9.11
CA LEU A 168 33.42 -11.61 -9.77
C LEU A 168 34.44 -12.75 -9.67
N ILE A 169 35.73 -12.42 -9.81
CA ILE A 169 36.83 -13.37 -9.58
C ILE A 169 36.82 -13.84 -8.12
N GLY A 170 36.70 -12.91 -7.17
CA GLY A 170 36.62 -13.23 -5.74
C GLY A 170 35.45 -14.15 -5.39
N MET A 171 34.26 -13.87 -5.93
CA MET A 171 33.08 -14.70 -5.73
C MET A 171 33.25 -16.11 -6.32
N THR A 172 33.89 -16.23 -7.48
CA THR A 172 34.19 -17.52 -8.10
C THR A 172 35.15 -18.34 -7.24
N ILE A 173 36.19 -17.72 -6.68
CA ILE A 173 37.14 -18.36 -5.76
C ILE A 173 36.42 -18.80 -4.47
N ALA A 174 35.54 -17.97 -3.92
CA ALA A 174 34.78 -18.28 -2.71
C ALA A 174 33.84 -19.48 -2.90
N ILE A 175 33.12 -19.53 -4.03
CA ILE A 175 32.22 -20.65 -4.36
C ILE A 175 33.02 -21.94 -4.57
N ALA A 176 34.13 -21.88 -5.32
CA ALA A 176 34.99 -23.04 -5.54
C ALA A 176 35.62 -23.54 -4.22
N GLY A 177 36.06 -22.62 -3.36
CA GLY A 177 36.59 -22.92 -2.03
C GLY A 177 35.54 -23.54 -1.11
N GLY A 178 34.32 -22.99 -1.07
CA GLY A 178 33.20 -23.52 -0.30
C GLY A 178 32.78 -24.92 -0.76
N ALA A 179 32.72 -25.16 -2.07
CA ALA A 179 32.43 -26.47 -2.63
C ALA A 179 33.52 -27.51 -2.28
N ALA A 180 34.80 -27.12 -2.35
CA ALA A 180 35.90 -27.99 -1.94
C ALA A 180 35.86 -28.31 -0.44
N LEU A 181 35.59 -27.32 0.41
CA LEU A 181 35.45 -27.50 1.85
C LEU A 181 34.29 -28.44 2.18
N PHE A 182 33.14 -28.28 1.52
CA PHE A 182 31.99 -29.15 1.67
C PHE A 182 32.32 -30.61 1.32
N VAL A 183 33.03 -30.85 0.21
CA VAL A 183 33.48 -32.19 -0.19
C VAL A 183 34.43 -32.80 0.86
N VAL A 184 35.37 -32.01 1.39
CA VAL A 184 36.30 -32.45 2.44
C VAL A 184 35.57 -32.79 3.74
N MET A 185 34.59 -31.98 4.15
CA MET A 185 33.78 -32.24 5.34
C MET A 185 32.94 -33.52 5.18
N MET A 186 32.36 -33.73 4.00
CA MET A 186 31.55 -34.91 3.70
C MET A 186 32.39 -36.20 3.73
N LEU A 187 33.62 -36.16 3.22
CA LEU A 187 34.59 -37.27 3.29
C LEU A 187 35.04 -37.56 4.73
N ARG A 188 35.27 -36.52 5.54
CA ARG A 188 35.62 -36.68 6.97
C ARG A 188 34.47 -37.28 7.77
N GLY A 189 33.23 -36.85 7.53
CA GLY A 189 32.04 -37.42 8.17
C GLY A 189 31.85 -38.90 7.86
N TRP A 190 32.11 -39.30 6.61
CA TRP A 190 32.00 -40.69 6.19
C TRP A 190 33.09 -41.59 6.82
N MET A 191 34.35 -41.14 6.90
CA MET A 191 35.42 -41.87 7.60
C MET A 191 35.17 -42.05 9.10
N HIS A 192 34.54 -41.06 9.76
CA HIS A 192 34.14 -41.20 11.16
C HIS A 192 32.99 -42.18 11.37
N SER A 193 32.07 -42.31 10.41
CA SER A 193 31.02 -43.33 10.43
C SER A 193 31.57 -44.74 10.18
N LEU A 194 32.58 -44.86 9.31
CA LEU A 194 33.22 -46.13 8.98
C LEU A 194 34.05 -46.68 10.15
N ARG A 195 34.75 -45.81 10.89
CA ARG A 195 35.49 -46.20 12.12
C ARG A 195 34.55 -46.71 13.20
N ARG A 196 33.42 -46.03 13.44
CA ARG A 196 32.41 -46.48 14.41
C ARG A 196 31.77 -47.82 14.02
N ALA A 197 31.48 -48.03 12.74
CA ALA A 197 30.95 -49.31 12.25
C ALA A 197 31.94 -50.48 12.40
N ILE A 198 33.26 -50.22 12.35
CA ILE A 198 34.31 -51.25 12.53
C ILE A 198 34.57 -51.53 14.02
N GLU A 199 34.40 -50.54 14.90
CA GLU A 199 34.47 -50.71 16.35
C GLU A 199 33.26 -51.48 16.91
N ASP A 200 32.05 -51.24 16.39
CA ASP A 200 30.83 -51.96 16.77
C ASP A 200 30.82 -53.43 16.32
N LEU A 201 31.55 -53.77 15.24
CA LEU A 201 31.74 -55.17 14.80
C LEU A 201 32.77 -55.94 15.64
N ARG A 202 33.66 -55.24 16.37
CA ARG A 202 34.69 -55.86 17.23
C ARG A 202 34.22 -56.12 18.67
N SER A 203 33.16 -55.46 19.12
CA SER A 203 32.68 -55.52 20.51
C SER A 203 31.60 -56.58 20.78
N GLY A 204 31.15 -57.34 19.76
CA GLY A 204 30.37 -58.56 19.97
C GLY A 204 29.03 -58.40 20.69
N ALA A 205 28.38 -57.23 20.59
CA ALA A 205 27.04 -57.03 21.15
C ALA A 205 25.95 -57.45 20.14
N THR A 206 25.26 -58.54 20.45
CA THR A 206 24.06 -58.99 19.73
C THR A 206 22.84 -58.15 20.12
N SER A 207 22.32 -57.35 19.16
CA SER A 207 20.92 -56.94 18.94
C SER A 207 20.17 -56.17 20.06
N PRO A 208 19.24 -55.24 19.73
CA PRO A 208 18.25 -55.38 18.67
C PRO A 208 18.34 -54.30 17.59
N THR A 209 18.30 -54.73 16.33
CA THR A 209 17.79 -53.89 15.23
C THR A 209 16.29 -53.69 15.43
N GLY A 210 15.93 -52.88 16.44
CA GLY A 210 14.74 -52.08 16.41
C GLY A 210 15.01 -50.96 15.42
N SER A 211 14.37 -51.01 14.26
CA SER A 211 14.19 -49.83 13.45
C SER A 211 13.34 -48.84 14.24
N ASP A 212 13.97 -48.02 15.07
CA ASP A 212 13.33 -46.83 15.64
C ASP A 212 13.28 -45.76 14.54
N GLN A 213 12.53 -46.07 13.48
CA GLN A 213 11.80 -45.05 12.74
C GLN A 213 10.70 -44.59 13.68
N THR A 214 11.03 -43.69 14.60
CA THR A 214 10.02 -43.04 15.42
C THR A 214 8.93 -42.49 14.51
N ALA A 215 7.66 -42.70 14.88
CA ALA A 215 6.50 -42.18 14.14
C ALA A 215 6.65 -40.68 13.83
N ILE A 216 7.34 -39.96 14.71
CA ILE A 216 7.71 -38.55 14.60
C ILE A 216 8.63 -38.29 13.38
N GLY A 217 9.61 -39.13 13.10
CA GLY A 217 10.53 -38.96 11.96
C GLY A 217 9.84 -39.17 10.60
N LEU A 218 8.91 -40.12 10.52
CA LEU A 218 8.05 -40.31 9.34
C LEU A 218 7.08 -39.12 9.16
N GLN A 219 6.56 -38.58 10.26
CA GLN A 219 5.66 -37.43 10.26
C GLN A 219 6.37 -36.13 9.90
N ILE A 220 7.60 -35.92 10.35
CA ILE A 220 8.47 -34.79 9.95
C ILE A 220 8.82 -34.90 8.46
N LYS A 221 9.18 -36.09 7.96
CA LYS A 221 9.42 -36.29 6.51
C LYS A 221 8.18 -36.07 5.66
N LYS A 222 7.00 -36.51 6.13
CA LYS A 222 5.73 -36.27 5.45
C LYS A 222 5.41 -34.76 5.41
N LEU A 223 5.58 -34.06 6.53
CA LEU A 223 5.38 -32.61 6.62
C LEU A 223 6.40 -31.83 5.78
N LEU A 224 7.66 -32.28 5.70
CA LEU A 224 8.69 -31.68 4.84
C LEU A 224 8.43 -31.96 3.34
N GLY A 225 7.91 -33.14 2.99
CA GLY A 225 7.43 -33.41 1.63
C GLY A 225 6.26 -32.51 1.24
N GLU A 226 5.37 -32.19 2.19
CA GLU A 226 4.30 -31.21 2.00
C GLU A 226 4.81 -29.76 1.93
N VAL A 227 6.02 -29.46 2.43
CA VAL A 227 6.68 -28.14 2.28
C VAL A 227 7.20 -27.94 0.85
N GLU A 228 7.74 -28.97 0.20
CA GLU A 228 8.14 -28.90 -1.22
C GLU A 228 6.94 -28.86 -2.18
N VAL A 229 5.85 -29.56 -1.84
CA VAL A 229 4.63 -29.55 -2.66
C VAL A 229 3.84 -28.25 -2.48
N GLY A 230 3.83 -27.67 -1.26
CA GLY A 230 3.17 -26.39 -0.97
C GLY A 230 3.81 -25.17 -1.62
N GLN A 231 5.12 -25.23 -1.92
CA GLN A 231 5.81 -24.14 -2.65
C GLN A 231 5.44 -24.10 -4.15
N ASN A 232 4.94 -25.20 -4.72
CA ASN A 232 4.54 -25.26 -6.14
C ASN A 232 3.04 -25.08 -6.39
N SER A 233 2.18 -25.15 -5.36
CA SER A 233 0.73 -25.19 -5.57
C SER A 233 0.02 -23.84 -5.66
N ILE A 234 0.68 -22.67 -5.54
CA ILE A 234 0.02 -21.38 -5.79
C ILE A 234 0.96 -20.43 -6.54
N ARG A 235 1.11 -20.66 -7.85
CA ARG A 235 1.27 -19.54 -8.79
C ARG A 235 -0.02 -18.71 -8.69
N SER A 236 0.00 -17.69 -7.85
CA SER A 236 -1.14 -16.80 -7.54
C SER A 236 -1.68 -15.99 -8.73
N ALA A 237 -1.18 -16.22 -9.94
CA ALA A 237 -1.59 -15.54 -11.17
C ALA A 237 -2.65 -16.29 -12.00
N GLN A 238 -3.04 -17.52 -11.63
CA GLN A 238 -3.99 -18.34 -12.42
C GLN A 238 -5.21 -18.85 -11.64
N ILE A 239 -5.39 -18.43 -10.39
CA ILE A 239 -6.56 -18.82 -9.61
C ILE A 239 -7.63 -17.73 -9.76
N ASP A 240 -8.78 -18.09 -10.33
CA ASP A 240 -9.99 -17.27 -10.25
C ASP A 240 -10.52 -17.33 -8.81
N TRP A 241 -10.30 -16.23 -8.07
CA TRP A 241 -10.69 -16.12 -6.67
C TRP A 241 -12.20 -15.91 -6.55
N SER A 242 -12.86 -16.85 -5.88
CA SER A 242 -14.32 -16.89 -5.67
C SER A 242 -14.63 -17.40 -4.26
N PRO A 243 -15.89 -17.33 -3.78
CA PRO A 243 -16.28 -17.96 -2.52
C PRO A 243 -15.92 -19.44 -2.45
N ALA A 244 -16.15 -20.18 -3.54
CA ALA A 244 -15.86 -21.61 -3.63
C ALA A 244 -14.35 -21.90 -3.55
N THR A 245 -13.54 -21.08 -4.22
CA THR A 245 -12.08 -21.19 -4.18
C THR A 245 -11.55 -20.93 -2.76
N LEU A 246 -12.10 -19.93 -2.06
CA LEU A 246 -11.73 -19.62 -0.68
C LEU A 246 -12.13 -20.74 0.29
N GLN A 247 -13.33 -21.31 0.11
CA GLN A 247 -13.79 -22.48 0.86
C GLN A 247 -12.87 -23.68 0.68
N GLU A 248 -12.50 -23.99 -0.56
CA GLU A 248 -11.62 -25.12 -0.86
C GLU A 248 -10.22 -24.89 -0.26
N LEU A 249 -9.71 -23.67 -0.33
CA LEU A 249 -8.45 -23.29 0.32
C LEU A 249 -8.50 -23.53 1.83
N LEU A 250 -9.57 -23.07 2.50
CA LEU A 250 -9.74 -23.28 3.94
C LEU A 250 -9.79 -24.77 4.28
N ARG A 251 -10.61 -25.54 3.53
CA ARG A 251 -10.78 -26.99 3.72
C ARG A 251 -9.48 -27.77 3.55
N THR A 252 -8.65 -27.39 2.58
CA THR A 252 -7.39 -28.08 2.23
C THR A 252 -6.22 -27.66 3.10
N THR A 253 -6.11 -26.37 3.42
CA THR A 253 -4.92 -25.79 4.05
C THR A 253 -5.08 -25.73 5.58
N LEU A 254 -6.31 -25.58 6.07
CA LEU A 254 -6.67 -25.42 7.48
C LEU A 254 -7.88 -26.31 7.85
N PRO A 255 -7.77 -27.65 7.68
CA PRO A 255 -8.89 -28.55 7.91
C PRO A 255 -9.39 -28.49 9.35
N GLY A 256 -10.69 -28.27 9.52
CA GLY A 256 -11.35 -28.17 10.83
C GLY A 256 -11.03 -26.90 11.62
N ALA A 257 -10.36 -25.92 11.01
CA ALA A 257 -10.09 -24.64 11.67
C ALA A 257 -11.38 -23.84 11.83
N GLU A 258 -11.70 -23.51 13.08
CA GLU A 258 -12.75 -22.57 13.42
C GLU A 258 -12.31 -21.14 13.07
N VAL A 259 -13.20 -20.36 12.45
CA VAL A 259 -12.96 -18.95 12.12
C VAL A 259 -13.87 -18.07 12.98
N LEU A 260 -13.26 -17.16 13.73
CA LEU A 260 -13.93 -16.14 14.53
C LEU A 260 -13.55 -14.76 14.01
N ILE A 261 -14.53 -13.89 13.76
CA ILE A 261 -14.28 -12.49 13.38
C ILE A 261 -14.65 -11.58 14.54
N VAL A 262 -13.83 -10.56 14.81
CA VAL A 262 -14.11 -9.53 15.81
C VAL A 262 -14.10 -8.18 15.14
N SER A 263 -15.22 -7.46 15.13
CA SER A 263 -15.30 -6.08 14.62
C SER A 263 -16.29 -5.23 15.40
N ASN A 264 -16.15 -3.91 15.31
CA ASN A 264 -16.98 -3.01 16.10
C ASN A 264 -18.38 -2.90 15.46
N ARG A 265 -18.44 -2.89 14.14
CA ARG A 265 -19.70 -2.89 13.39
C ARG A 265 -20.16 -4.32 13.12
N GLU A 266 -21.43 -4.58 13.37
CA GLU A 266 -22.12 -5.80 12.96
C GLU A 266 -22.59 -5.72 11.49
N PRO A 267 -22.83 -6.87 10.82
CA PRO A 267 -23.29 -6.91 9.44
C PRO A 267 -24.81 -6.70 9.26
N TYR A 268 -25.62 -6.95 10.29
CA TYR A 268 -27.09 -6.86 10.24
C TYR A 268 -27.62 -6.22 11.52
N ILE A 269 -28.28 -5.09 11.39
CA ILE A 269 -28.86 -4.31 12.49
C ILE A 269 -30.37 -4.49 12.48
N HIS A 270 -30.97 -4.88 13.60
CA HIS A 270 -32.43 -4.99 13.72
C HIS A 270 -33.00 -3.74 14.37
N ASN A 271 -33.89 -3.06 13.66
CA ASN A 271 -34.55 -1.85 14.12
C ASN A 271 -36.07 -2.00 14.08
N HIS A 272 -36.77 -1.37 15.03
CA HIS A 272 -38.21 -1.21 15.00
C HIS A 272 -38.61 -0.26 13.87
N VAL A 273 -39.61 -0.68 13.07
CA VAL A 273 -40.24 0.21 12.09
C VAL A 273 -41.20 1.17 12.81
N SER A 274 -41.13 2.46 12.49
CA SER A 274 -41.94 3.49 13.13
C SER A 274 -43.45 3.15 13.06
N GLY A 275 -44.08 2.95 14.23
CA GLY A 275 -45.53 2.77 14.37
C GLY A 275 -46.04 1.32 14.47
N GLY A 276 -45.17 0.31 14.64
CA GLY A 276 -45.61 -1.08 14.82
C GLY A 276 -44.62 -1.99 15.53
N THR A 277 -44.98 -3.27 15.68
CA THR A 277 -44.15 -4.35 16.27
C THR A 277 -43.26 -5.07 15.24
N HIS A 278 -43.13 -4.50 14.03
CA HIS A 278 -42.37 -5.12 12.95
C HIS A 278 -40.90 -4.69 13.02
N ILE A 279 -40.00 -5.67 12.99
CA ILE A 279 -38.56 -5.49 13.02
C ILE A 279 -38.03 -5.55 11.59
N ALA A 280 -37.35 -4.50 11.15
CA ALA A 280 -36.67 -4.45 9.87
C ALA A 280 -35.16 -4.67 10.04
N VAL A 281 -34.56 -5.39 9.11
CA VAL A 281 -33.11 -5.59 9.05
C VAL A 281 -32.49 -4.51 8.18
N GLN A 282 -31.55 -3.77 8.74
CA GLN A 282 -30.75 -2.78 8.05
C GLN A 282 -29.31 -3.29 7.88
N ILE A 283 -28.80 -3.21 6.65
CA ILE A 283 -27.39 -3.45 6.34
C ILE A 283 -26.64 -2.10 6.47
N PRO A 284 -25.62 -1.97 7.34
CA PRO A 284 -24.92 -0.71 7.52
C PRO A 284 -24.01 -0.37 6.34
N ALA A 285 -23.90 0.93 6.01
CA ALA A 285 -22.92 1.42 5.03
C ALA A 285 -21.51 1.43 5.64
N SER A 286 -20.81 0.32 5.54
CA SER A 286 -19.46 0.15 6.06
C SER A 286 -18.60 -0.68 5.10
N GLY A 287 -17.53 -0.08 4.57
CA GLY A 287 -16.61 -0.79 3.66
C GLY A 287 -15.97 -2.02 4.30
N LEU A 288 -15.78 -2.02 5.63
CA LEU A 288 -15.31 -3.19 6.38
C LEU A 288 -16.34 -4.33 6.33
N VAL A 289 -17.62 -4.01 6.52
CA VAL A 289 -18.69 -5.02 6.48
C VAL A 289 -18.85 -5.55 5.06
N SER A 290 -18.87 -4.68 4.06
CA SER A 290 -18.98 -5.06 2.64
C SER A 290 -17.84 -5.99 2.20
N ALA A 291 -16.65 -5.87 2.79
CA ALA A 291 -15.51 -6.73 2.48
C ALA A 291 -15.52 -8.05 3.29
N LEU A 292 -15.92 -8.02 4.56
CA LEU A 292 -15.85 -9.19 5.44
C LEU A 292 -17.05 -10.14 5.32
N GLU A 293 -18.25 -9.63 5.00
CA GLU A 293 -19.46 -10.45 4.87
C GLU A 293 -19.29 -11.58 3.83
N PRO A 294 -18.75 -11.32 2.63
CA PRO A 294 -18.55 -12.39 1.65
C PRO A 294 -17.53 -13.43 2.11
N VAL A 295 -16.54 -13.00 2.91
CA VAL A 295 -15.47 -13.86 3.44
C VAL A 295 -16.02 -14.79 4.52
N ILE A 296 -16.77 -14.28 5.50
CA ILE A 296 -17.33 -15.14 6.56
C ILE A 296 -18.43 -16.06 6.03
N ARG A 297 -19.20 -15.62 5.02
CA ARG A 297 -20.19 -16.49 4.37
C ARG A 297 -19.52 -17.66 3.66
N ALA A 298 -18.36 -17.43 3.06
CA ALA A 298 -17.54 -18.49 2.49
C ALA A 298 -16.98 -19.41 3.59
N CYS A 299 -16.33 -18.85 4.62
CA CYS A 299 -15.64 -19.63 5.64
C CYS A 299 -16.56 -20.35 6.66
N GLY A 300 -17.75 -19.80 6.92
CA GLY A 300 -18.54 -20.13 8.10
C GLY A 300 -17.89 -19.62 9.40
N GLY A 301 -18.55 -19.84 10.54
CA GLY A 301 -18.02 -19.50 11.86
C GLY A 301 -18.88 -18.49 12.63
N THR A 302 -18.24 -17.77 13.55
CA THR A 302 -18.91 -16.77 14.41
C THR A 302 -18.32 -15.39 14.19
N TRP A 303 -19.17 -14.40 13.93
CA TRP A 303 -18.81 -12.99 13.90
C TRP A 303 -19.25 -12.34 15.21
N ILE A 304 -18.29 -11.85 16.00
CA ILE A 304 -18.50 -11.14 17.25
C ILE A 304 -18.50 -9.63 16.98
N ALA A 305 -19.59 -8.93 17.27
CA ALA A 305 -19.73 -7.51 17.02
C ALA A 305 -20.61 -6.78 18.05
N HIS A 306 -20.54 -5.45 18.11
CA HIS A 306 -21.45 -4.66 18.95
C HIS A 306 -22.87 -4.68 18.35
N GLY A 307 -23.86 -5.08 19.15
CA GLY A 307 -25.29 -5.00 18.79
C GLY A 307 -25.82 -3.59 19.00
N SER A 308 -26.12 -2.89 17.92
CA SER A 308 -26.37 -1.44 17.89
C SER A 308 -27.82 -1.05 17.57
N GLY A 309 -28.64 -1.99 17.11
CA GLY A 309 -30.03 -1.80 16.79
C GLY A 309 -30.93 -1.81 18.02
N ASP A 310 -32.03 -1.07 17.96
CA ASP A 310 -32.98 -0.98 19.09
C ASP A 310 -33.79 -2.27 19.31
N ALA A 311 -33.85 -3.16 18.30
CA ALA A 311 -34.51 -4.45 18.36
C ALA A 311 -33.51 -5.63 18.45
N ASP A 312 -32.21 -5.38 18.49
CA ASP A 312 -31.20 -6.44 18.44
C ASP A 312 -31.28 -7.40 19.62
N ARG A 313 -31.69 -6.91 20.81
CA ARG A 313 -31.86 -7.75 22.01
C ARG A 313 -33.04 -8.71 21.90
N GLU A 314 -34.04 -8.39 21.08
CA GLU A 314 -35.24 -9.20 20.89
C GLU A 314 -35.05 -10.31 19.85
N THR A 315 -33.95 -10.23 19.08
CA THR A 315 -33.69 -11.12 17.94
C THR A 315 -32.59 -12.15 18.19
N VAL A 316 -31.98 -12.12 19.38
CA VAL A 316 -30.92 -13.05 19.79
C VAL A 316 -31.45 -14.17 20.67
N ASP A 317 -30.70 -15.27 20.73
CA ASP A 317 -30.91 -16.33 21.70
C ASP A 317 -30.36 -15.98 23.10
N HIS A 318 -30.42 -16.92 24.04
CA HIS A 318 -29.94 -16.74 25.41
C HIS A 318 -28.42 -16.47 25.53
N ASP A 319 -27.66 -16.77 24.49
CA ASP A 319 -26.22 -16.53 24.39
C ASP A 319 -25.96 -15.27 23.54
N ASP A 320 -26.92 -14.37 23.35
CA ASP A 320 -26.80 -13.18 22.50
C ASP A 320 -26.40 -13.49 21.04
N ARG A 321 -26.76 -14.68 20.52
CA ARG A 321 -26.45 -15.10 19.15
C ARG A 321 -27.66 -15.01 18.23
N VAL A 322 -27.42 -14.71 16.97
CA VAL A 322 -28.41 -14.79 15.89
C VAL A 322 -27.79 -15.41 14.64
N ARG A 323 -28.57 -16.23 13.93
CA ARG A 323 -28.13 -16.85 12.68
C ARG A 323 -28.37 -15.89 11.51
N VAL A 324 -27.34 -15.67 10.69
CA VAL A 324 -27.35 -14.69 9.60
C VAL A 324 -26.68 -15.25 8.34
N PRO A 325 -26.97 -14.72 7.13
CA PRO A 325 -28.00 -13.71 6.81
C PRO A 325 -29.44 -14.20 7.09
N PRO A 326 -30.42 -13.30 7.34
CA PRO A 326 -31.80 -13.68 7.70
C PRO A 326 -32.47 -14.66 6.72
N ASP A 327 -32.30 -14.43 5.41
CA ASP A 327 -32.97 -15.25 4.38
C ASP A 327 -32.33 -16.63 4.20
N HIS A 328 -31.02 -16.72 4.37
CA HIS A 328 -30.23 -17.94 4.15
C HIS A 328 -29.11 -18.08 5.19
N PRO A 329 -29.43 -18.48 6.43
CA PRO A 329 -28.47 -18.37 7.53
C PRO A 329 -27.26 -19.31 7.39
N SER A 330 -26.08 -18.74 7.12
CA SER A 330 -24.84 -19.47 6.84
C SER A 330 -23.78 -19.34 7.94
N TYR A 331 -23.89 -18.36 8.85
CA TYR A 331 -22.98 -18.18 9.98
C TYR A 331 -23.71 -17.63 11.21
N THR A 332 -23.00 -17.51 12.33
CA THR A 332 -23.54 -16.98 13.58
C THR A 332 -23.00 -15.56 13.82
N LEU A 333 -23.87 -14.63 14.20
CA LEU A 333 -23.50 -13.32 14.72
C LEU A 333 -23.67 -13.35 16.24
N ARG A 334 -22.60 -13.13 17.00
CA ARG A 334 -22.60 -12.95 18.46
C ARG A 334 -22.57 -11.46 18.77
N ARG A 335 -23.58 -10.97 19.48
CA ARG A 335 -23.67 -9.55 19.87
C ARG A 335 -23.03 -9.32 21.23
N ILE A 336 -22.28 -8.23 21.31
CA ILE A 336 -21.74 -7.67 22.54
C ILE A 336 -22.48 -6.39 22.83
N TRP A 337 -22.94 -6.24 24.06
CA TRP A 337 -23.67 -5.07 24.51
C TRP A 337 -22.71 -4.02 25.07
N ILE A 338 -22.89 -2.79 24.62
CA ILE A 338 -22.15 -1.61 25.07
C ILE A 338 -23.19 -0.59 25.53
N SER A 339 -23.02 -0.03 26.73
CA SER A 339 -23.91 1.03 27.21
C SER A 339 -23.63 2.35 26.48
N ASP A 340 -24.56 3.32 26.57
CA ASP A 340 -24.33 4.65 25.97
C ASP A 340 -23.08 5.34 26.55
N GLU A 341 -22.85 5.22 27.86
CA GLU A 341 -21.67 5.77 28.53
C GLU A 341 -20.38 5.11 28.03
N GLU A 342 -20.38 3.78 27.89
CA GLU A 342 -19.25 3.03 27.33
C GLU A 342 -19.02 3.39 25.86
N GLN A 343 -20.09 3.58 25.09
CA GLN A 343 -20.01 3.96 23.69
C GLN A 343 -19.41 5.38 23.54
N ASP A 344 -19.75 6.28 24.44
CA ASP A 344 -19.26 7.65 24.44
C ASP A 344 -17.74 7.72 24.69
N GLY A 345 -17.17 6.96 25.63
CA GLY A 345 -15.72 6.96 25.84
C GLY A 345 -14.95 6.01 24.92
N PHE A 346 -15.41 4.77 24.66
CA PHE A 346 -14.70 3.82 23.78
C PHE A 346 -14.78 4.23 22.30
N TYR A 347 -15.99 4.42 21.77
CA TYR A 347 -16.21 4.59 20.34
C TYR A 347 -16.09 6.06 19.95
N TYR A 348 -16.84 6.97 20.56
CA TYR A 348 -16.77 8.39 20.22
C TYR A 348 -15.46 9.01 20.69
N GLY A 349 -15.08 8.77 21.95
CA GLY A 349 -13.86 9.30 22.55
C GLY A 349 -12.58 8.71 21.99
N PHE A 350 -12.10 7.59 22.57
CA PHE A 350 -10.78 7.07 22.26
C PHE A 350 -10.61 6.70 20.78
N SER A 351 -11.59 6.01 20.20
CA SER A 351 -11.50 5.52 18.83
C SER A 351 -11.63 6.66 17.80
N ASN A 352 -12.66 7.51 17.89
CA ASN A 352 -12.98 8.48 16.82
C ASN A 352 -12.51 9.92 17.07
N GLU A 353 -12.31 10.35 18.32
CA GLU A 353 -11.64 11.62 18.63
C GLU A 353 -10.13 11.44 18.88
N GLY A 354 -9.68 10.26 19.29
CA GLY A 354 -8.26 9.94 19.52
C GLY A 354 -7.59 9.29 18.31
N LEU A 355 -7.82 8.00 18.09
CA LEU A 355 -7.08 7.19 17.10
C LEU A 355 -7.38 7.58 15.65
N TRP A 356 -8.64 7.87 15.29
CA TRP A 356 -9.01 8.22 13.93
C TRP A 356 -8.26 9.45 13.41
N PRO A 357 -8.30 10.63 14.06
CA PRO A 357 -7.53 11.80 13.63
C PRO A 357 -6.01 11.58 13.72
N LEU A 358 -5.53 10.88 14.76
CA LEU A 358 -4.12 10.54 14.92
C LEU A 358 -3.58 9.79 13.69
N CYS A 359 -4.32 8.80 13.21
CA CYS A 359 -3.90 7.95 12.11
C CYS A 359 -4.14 8.60 10.74
N HIS A 360 -5.15 9.47 10.63
CA HIS A 360 -5.50 10.08 9.36
C HIS A 360 -4.79 11.40 9.03
N ILE A 361 -3.94 11.98 9.89
CA ILE A 361 -3.15 13.22 9.61
C ILE A 361 -3.95 14.30 8.85
N ALA A 362 -5.27 14.38 9.08
CA ALA A 362 -6.20 15.22 8.33
C ALA A 362 -6.44 16.55 9.04
N PHE A 363 -5.41 17.07 9.72
CA PHE A 363 -5.39 18.34 10.44
C PHE A 363 -6.44 18.52 11.55
N ILE A 364 -7.14 17.45 11.95
CA ILE A 364 -7.94 17.42 13.17
C ILE A 364 -7.05 16.96 14.32
N ARG A 365 -7.00 17.75 15.40
CA ARG A 365 -6.19 17.42 16.57
C ARG A 365 -6.78 16.20 17.30
N PRO A 366 -6.01 15.13 17.54
CA PRO A 366 -6.50 14.01 18.33
C PRO A 366 -6.66 14.41 19.80
N SER A 367 -7.69 13.85 20.44
CA SER A 367 -8.04 14.08 21.85
C SER A 367 -7.92 12.78 22.64
N PHE A 368 -7.27 12.85 23.80
CA PHE A 368 -6.99 11.69 24.66
C PHE A 368 -7.38 11.99 26.10
N ARG A 369 -8.29 11.18 26.65
CA ARG A 369 -8.78 11.28 28.03
C ARG A 369 -8.59 9.93 28.72
N VAL A 370 -8.21 9.96 30.00
CA VAL A 370 -7.95 8.73 30.77
C VAL A 370 -9.21 7.87 30.90
N SER A 371 -10.37 8.50 31.15
CA SER A 371 -11.68 7.82 31.19
C SER A 371 -11.98 7.03 29.92
N ASP A 372 -11.70 7.63 28.77
CA ASP A 372 -11.97 7.00 27.47
C ASP A 372 -11.05 5.82 27.23
N TRP A 373 -9.79 5.94 27.66
CA TRP A 373 -8.82 4.85 27.62
C TRP A 373 -9.24 3.68 28.50
N GLU A 374 -9.71 3.94 29.73
CA GLU A 374 -10.21 2.90 30.64
C GLU A 374 -11.39 2.14 30.02
N GLN A 375 -12.35 2.87 29.41
CA GLN A 375 -13.44 2.24 28.66
C GLN A 375 -12.93 1.48 27.44
N TYR A 376 -11.93 2.01 26.72
CA TYR A 376 -11.33 1.34 25.58
C TYR A 376 -10.67 0.00 25.96
N GLN A 377 -9.97 -0.03 27.09
CA GLN A 377 -9.42 -1.27 27.67
C GLN A 377 -10.53 -2.24 28.08
N ALA A 378 -11.55 -1.77 28.78
CA ALA A 378 -12.66 -2.60 29.26
C ALA A 378 -13.44 -3.26 28.11
N ILE A 379 -13.71 -2.50 27.04
CA ILE A 379 -14.39 -3.03 25.85
C ILE A 379 -13.48 -4.00 25.09
N ASN A 380 -12.18 -3.71 24.92
CA ASN A 380 -11.25 -4.67 24.31
C ASN A 380 -11.19 -6.00 25.07
N GLU A 381 -11.18 -5.95 26.41
CA GLU A 381 -11.20 -7.13 27.27
C GLU A 381 -12.53 -7.90 27.17
N ARG A 382 -13.68 -7.21 27.11
CA ARG A 382 -15.00 -7.84 26.91
C ARG A 382 -15.09 -8.59 25.58
N PHE A 383 -14.61 -7.98 24.50
CA PHE A 383 -14.55 -8.65 23.20
C PHE A 383 -13.54 -9.80 23.17
N ALA A 384 -12.39 -9.65 23.83
CA ALA A 384 -11.43 -10.74 23.97
C ALA A 384 -12.02 -11.93 24.76
N MET A 385 -12.84 -11.67 25.78
CA MET A 385 -13.54 -12.72 26.53
C MET A 385 -14.57 -13.43 25.67
N ALA A 386 -15.37 -12.70 24.89
CA ALA A 386 -16.34 -13.29 23.97
C ALA A 386 -15.68 -14.23 22.94
N VAL A 387 -14.47 -13.91 22.46
CA VAL A 387 -13.69 -14.82 21.62
C VAL A 387 -13.39 -16.13 22.33
N VAL A 388 -13.03 -16.08 23.62
CA VAL A 388 -12.72 -17.27 24.43
C VAL A 388 -13.96 -18.10 24.69
N GLU A 389 -15.10 -17.46 24.95
CA GLU A 389 -16.40 -18.11 25.17
C GLU A 389 -16.94 -18.79 23.91
N GLU A 390 -16.73 -18.19 22.74
CA GLU A 390 -17.18 -18.74 21.45
C GLU A 390 -16.21 -19.80 20.89
N ALA A 391 -14.94 -19.81 21.31
CA ALA A 391 -13.96 -20.76 20.81
C ALA A 391 -14.29 -22.20 21.22
N LYS A 392 -14.41 -23.08 20.23
CA LYS A 392 -14.68 -24.52 20.40
C LYS A 392 -13.42 -25.37 20.34
N SER A 393 -12.29 -24.76 20.04
CA SER A 393 -10.98 -25.39 19.91
C SER A 393 -9.90 -24.58 20.60
N ASP A 394 -8.77 -25.21 20.92
CA ASP A 394 -7.60 -24.53 21.50
C ASP A 394 -6.85 -23.66 20.47
N ASP A 395 -6.99 -23.96 19.18
CA ASP A 395 -6.29 -23.29 18.07
C ASP A 395 -7.26 -22.69 17.02
N PRO A 396 -8.18 -21.79 17.39
CA PRO A 396 -9.05 -21.11 16.43
C PRO A 396 -8.27 -20.10 15.59
N ILE A 397 -8.83 -19.72 14.45
CA ILE A 397 -8.39 -18.56 13.66
C ILE A 397 -9.24 -17.38 14.08
N VAL A 398 -8.63 -16.35 14.66
CA VAL A 398 -9.32 -15.16 15.12
C VAL A 398 -8.91 -13.98 14.26
N LEU A 399 -9.85 -13.42 13.51
CA LEU A 399 -9.64 -12.27 12.65
C LEU A 399 -10.09 -11.00 13.40
N VAL A 400 -9.14 -10.27 14.00
CA VAL A 400 -9.40 -9.03 14.75
C VAL A 400 -9.37 -7.85 13.79
N GLN A 401 -10.45 -7.07 13.77
CA GLN A 401 -10.64 -6.03 12.76
C GLN A 401 -10.57 -4.63 13.36
N ASP A 402 -9.56 -3.91 12.87
CA ASP A 402 -9.42 -2.47 12.90
C ASP A 402 -9.06 -1.82 14.25
N TYR A 403 -8.83 -0.50 14.19
CA TYR A 403 -8.32 0.35 15.26
C TYR A 403 -9.13 0.38 16.57
N HIS A 404 -10.34 -0.18 16.57
CA HIS A 404 -11.16 -0.29 17.77
C HIS A 404 -10.62 -1.37 18.73
N PHE A 405 -9.87 -2.35 18.23
CA PHE A 405 -9.45 -3.52 19.01
C PHE A 405 -7.94 -3.72 19.05
N ALA A 406 -7.18 -2.64 19.22
CA ALA A 406 -5.73 -2.73 19.21
C ALA A 406 -5.15 -3.56 20.38
N LEU A 407 -5.89 -3.75 21.49
CA LEU A 407 -5.44 -4.49 22.68
C LEU A 407 -5.92 -5.93 22.71
N ALA A 408 -7.04 -6.22 22.02
CA ALA A 408 -7.65 -7.53 21.98
C ALA A 408 -6.67 -8.66 21.56
N PRO A 409 -5.75 -8.50 20.59
CA PRO A 409 -4.89 -9.60 20.17
C PRO A 409 -4.02 -10.14 21.31
N GLN A 410 -3.41 -9.27 22.12
CA GLN A 410 -2.64 -9.69 23.28
C GLN A 410 -3.52 -10.32 24.37
N MET A 411 -4.70 -9.74 24.62
CA MET A 411 -5.66 -10.27 25.61
C MET A 411 -6.18 -11.66 25.24
N ILE A 412 -6.44 -11.91 23.95
CA ILE A 412 -6.84 -13.20 23.40
C ILE A 412 -5.66 -14.18 23.49
N ARG A 413 -4.46 -13.77 23.05
CA ARG A 413 -3.25 -14.63 23.08
C ARG A 413 -2.94 -15.18 24.47
N ARG A 414 -3.11 -14.38 25.52
CA ARG A 414 -2.88 -14.80 26.91
C ARG A 414 -3.82 -15.94 27.34
N ARG A 415 -5.05 -15.97 26.81
CA ARG A 415 -6.09 -16.96 27.16
C ARG A 415 -6.12 -18.14 26.19
N LEU A 416 -5.82 -17.91 24.92
CA LEU A 416 -5.72 -18.91 23.85
C LEU A 416 -4.31 -18.89 23.23
N PRO A 417 -3.28 -19.45 23.90
CA PRO A 417 -1.89 -19.37 23.44
C PRO A 417 -1.64 -20.00 22.07
N LYS A 418 -2.47 -20.97 21.64
CA LYS A 418 -2.35 -21.65 20.34
C LYS A 418 -3.20 -21.02 19.22
N ALA A 419 -4.03 -20.02 19.52
CA ALA A 419 -4.87 -19.36 18.52
C ALA A 419 -4.01 -18.74 17.40
N THR A 420 -4.51 -18.71 16.18
CA THR A 420 -3.90 -17.91 15.11
C THR A 420 -4.64 -16.61 15.01
N ILE A 421 -4.02 -15.54 15.51
CA ILE A 421 -4.66 -14.23 15.60
C ILE A 421 -4.17 -13.40 14.42
N VAL A 422 -5.09 -13.06 13.52
CA VAL A 422 -4.81 -12.20 12.37
C VAL A 422 -5.50 -10.88 12.62
N THR A 423 -4.70 -9.86 12.93
CA THR A 423 -5.22 -8.50 13.11
C THR A 423 -5.06 -7.75 11.81
N PHE A 424 -6.11 -7.09 11.35
CA PHE A 424 -6.05 -6.26 10.15
C PHE A 424 -6.41 -4.80 10.49
N TRP A 425 -5.50 -3.88 10.20
CA TRP A 425 -5.65 -2.44 10.43
C TRP A 425 -6.13 -1.74 9.15
N HIS A 426 -7.39 -1.28 9.13
CA HIS A 426 -8.06 -0.79 7.90
C HIS A 426 -7.83 0.69 7.63
N ILE A 427 -7.44 1.45 8.65
CA ILE A 427 -7.10 2.87 8.48
C ILE A 427 -5.61 3.01 8.14
N PRO A 428 -5.12 4.20 7.75
CA PRO A 428 -3.68 4.41 7.61
C PRO A 428 -2.92 4.15 8.92
N TRP A 429 -1.65 3.78 8.83
CA TRP A 429 -0.74 3.83 9.98
C TRP A 429 0.19 5.04 9.82
N PRO A 430 0.18 6.00 10.77
CA PRO A 430 0.95 7.23 10.65
C PRO A 430 2.45 6.97 10.91
N ASN A 431 3.31 7.94 10.60
CA ASN A 431 4.73 7.85 10.96
C ASN A 431 4.94 7.86 12.49
N ALA A 432 6.14 7.46 12.93
CA ALA A 432 6.45 7.33 14.34
C ALA A 432 6.35 8.66 15.11
N GLU A 433 6.70 9.81 14.51
CA GLU A 433 6.52 11.12 15.16
C GLU A 433 5.05 11.40 15.45
N THR A 434 4.17 11.19 14.48
CA THR A 434 2.74 11.47 14.66
C THR A 434 2.14 10.49 15.67
N PHE A 435 2.49 9.21 15.57
CA PHE A 435 2.00 8.20 16.51
C PHE A 435 2.44 8.48 17.96
N SER A 436 3.58 9.16 18.15
CA SER A 436 4.10 9.53 19.47
C SER A 436 3.17 10.44 20.29
N ILE A 437 2.19 11.09 19.63
CA ILE A 437 1.18 11.94 20.29
C ILE A 437 0.28 11.11 21.22
N CYS A 438 0.05 9.82 20.94
CA CYS A 438 -0.79 8.98 21.78
C CYS A 438 -0.11 8.66 23.12
N PRO A 439 -0.72 8.97 24.28
CA PRO A 439 -0.14 8.68 25.59
C PRO A 439 0.07 7.18 25.86
N TRP A 440 -0.75 6.32 25.23
CA TRP A 440 -0.75 4.86 25.41
C TRP A 440 -0.22 4.09 24.20
N LYS A 441 0.66 4.73 23.42
CA LYS A 441 1.27 4.16 22.21
C LYS A 441 1.96 2.82 22.47
N GLU A 442 2.68 2.66 23.59
CA GLU A 442 3.37 1.42 23.94
C GLU A 442 2.37 0.28 24.13
N GLN A 443 1.29 0.49 24.90
CA GLN A 443 0.25 -0.51 25.15
C GLN A 443 -0.48 -0.89 23.86
N ILE A 444 -0.72 0.06 22.96
CA ILE A 444 -1.31 -0.22 21.65
C ILE A 444 -0.39 -1.09 20.81
N ILE A 445 0.90 -0.77 20.73
CA ILE A 445 1.89 -1.54 19.97
C ILE A 445 2.01 -2.96 20.54
N GLU A 446 2.16 -3.09 21.86
CA GLU A 446 2.21 -4.40 22.54
C GLU A 446 0.93 -5.21 22.34
N GLY A 447 -0.23 -4.54 22.36
CA GLY A 447 -1.53 -5.12 22.05
C GLY A 447 -1.55 -5.75 20.66
N LEU A 448 -1.14 -4.99 19.65
CA LEU A 448 -1.10 -5.43 18.25
C LEU A 448 -0.06 -6.55 18.03
N LEU A 449 1.08 -6.51 18.74
CA LEU A 449 2.11 -7.55 18.72
C LEU A 449 1.70 -8.86 19.44
N GLY A 450 0.49 -8.93 20.00
CA GLY A 450 -0.13 -10.21 20.38
C GLY A 450 -0.60 -11.06 19.19
N SER A 451 -0.60 -10.48 17.99
CA SER A 451 -1.05 -11.12 16.75
C SER A 451 -0.05 -12.15 16.24
N THR A 452 -0.53 -13.19 15.54
CA THR A 452 0.33 -14.02 14.68
C THR A 452 0.67 -13.26 13.38
N ILE A 453 -0.33 -12.58 12.82
CA ILE A 453 -0.19 -11.76 11.62
C ILE A 453 -0.81 -10.40 11.89
N LEU A 454 -0.08 -9.33 11.59
CA LEU A 454 -0.58 -7.97 11.56
C LEU A 454 -0.58 -7.46 10.11
N GLY A 455 -1.78 -7.28 9.57
CA GLY A 455 -2.02 -6.84 8.20
C GLY A 455 -2.30 -5.35 8.10
N PHE A 456 -1.76 -4.72 7.07
CA PHE A 456 -2.08 -3.34 6.65
C PHE A 456 -2.45 -3.31 5.17
N HIS A 457 -3.05 -2.22 4.70
CA HIS A 457 -3.35 -2.08 3.26
C HIS A 457 -2.11 -1.93 2.36
N THR A 458 -1.09 -1.18 2.81
CA THR A 458 0.04 -0.81 1.97
C THR A 458 1.37 -1.14 2.65
N GLN A 459 2.41 -1.35 1.86
CA GLN A 459 3.77 -1.55 2.38
C GLN A 459 4.27 -0.31 3.14
N PHE A 460 3.81 0.88 2.75
CA PHE A 460 4.12 2.13 3.44
C PHE A 460 3.65 2.09 4.90
N HIS A 461 2.42 1.64 5.16
CA HIS A 461 1.90 1.49 6.52
C HIS A 461 2.68 0.43 7.32
N CYS A 462 3.10 -0.67 6.69
CA CYS A 462 3.97 -1.66 7.33
C CYS A 462 5.31 -1.06 7.78
N ASN A 463 5.94 -0.27 6.90
CA ASN A 463 7.22 0.37 7.19
C ASN A 463 7.09 1.36 8.35
N ASN A 464 6.04 2.20 8.34
CA ASN A 464 5.77 3.12 9.45
C ASN A 464 5.51 2.37 10.77
N PHE A 465 4.84 1.22 10.72
CA PHE A 465 4.64 0.38 11.90
C PHE A 465 5.96 -0.15 12.44
N PHE A 466 6.85 -0.67 11.58
CA PHE A 466 8.19 -1.10 12.01
C PHE A 466 8.99 0.04 12.66
N GLU A 467 8.96 1.24 12.09
CA GLU A 467 9.61 2.42 12.68
C GLU A 467 9.01 2.82 14.03
N THR A 468 7.69 2.67 14.17
CA THR A 468 6.97 2.94 15.42
C THR A 468 7.37 1.93 16.50
N VAL A 469 7.44 0.64 16.15
CA VAL A 469 7.90 -0.42 17.05
C VAL A 469 9.35 -0.19 17.48
N ASP A 470 10.25 0.04 16.52
CA ASP A 470 11.69 0.25 16.75
C ASP A 470 11.95 1.42 17.73
N ARG A 471 11.10 2.45 17.67
CA ARG A 471 11.25 3.65 18.49
C ARG A 471 10.69 3.52 19.90
N PHE A 472 9.61 2.77 20.11
CA PHE A 472 8.85 2.82 21.37
C PHE A 472 8.83 1.50 22.15
N VAL A 473 9.13 0.36 21.52
CA VAL A 473 9.05 -0.96 22.18
C VAL A 473 10.34 -1.74 21.96
N GLU A 474 10.97 -2.16 23.05
CA GLU A 474 12.14 -3.04 23.02
C GLU A 474 11.76 -4.41 22.44
N SER A 475 12.08 -4.61 21.16
CA SER A 475 11.70 -5.80 20.40
C SER A 475 12.78 -6.13 19.37
N ARG A 476 12.76 -7.37 18.88
CA ARG A 476 13.65 -7.79 17.79
C ARG A 476 12.90 -7.72 16.47
N ILE A 477 13.30 -6.79 15.61
CA ILE A 477 12.74 -6.64 14.26
C ILE A 477 13.62 -7.39 13.26
N ASP A 478 13.03 -8.33 12.53
CA ASP A 478 13.64 -8.96 11.35
C ASP A 478 13.00 -8.35 10.10
N ARG A 479 13.73 -7.48 9.42
CA ARG A 479 13.24 -6.81 8.20
C ARG A 479 13.22 -7.72 6.98
N GLU A 480 14.05 -8.77 6.94
CA GLU A 480 14.11 -9.72 5.82
C GLU A 480 12.86 -10.59 5.81
N HIS A 481 12.48 -11.11 6.98
CA HIS A 481 11.25 -11.87 7.16
C HIS A 481 10.05 -10.98 7.48
N ALA A 482 10.25 -9.67 7.61
CA ALA A 482 9.26 -8.68 8.05
C ALA A 482 8.45 -9.19 9.27
N THR A 483 9.18 -9.58 10.32
CA THR A 483 8.63 -10.02 11.59
C THR A 483 9.12 -9.16 12.75
N VAL A 484 8.32 -9.09 13.81
CA VAL A 484 8.66 -8.46 15.09
C VAL A 484 8.53 -9.51 16.18
N SER A 485 9.59 -9.71 16.96
CA SER A 485 9.57 -10.62 18.11
C SER A 485 9.53 -9.83 19.43
N LEU A 486 8.50 -10.06 20.24
CA LEU A 486 8.31 -9.46 21.56
C LEU A 486 7.96 -10.54 22.58
N GLY A 487 8.69 -10.63 23.70
CA GLY A 487 8.42 -11.59 24.76
C GLY A 487 8.44 -13.07 24.30
N GLY A 488 9.23 -13.40 23.28
CA GLY A 488 9.28 -14.75 22.68
C GLY A 488 8.18 -15.05 21.66
N HIS A 489 7.28 -14.09 21.38
CA HIS A 489 6.25 -14.22 20.35
C HIS A 489 6.64 -13.46 19.09
N GLU A 490 6.60 -14.14 17.94
CA GLU A 490 6.84 -13.55 16.63
C GLU A 490 5.52 -13.13 15.98
N THR A 491 5.40 -11.85 15.61
CA THR A 491 4.33 -11.29 14.78
C THR A 491 4.83 -11.06 13.37
N MET A 492 4.13 -11.57 12.37
CA MET A 492 4.42 -11.29 10.96
C MET A 492 3.67 -10.04 10.49
N VAL A 493 4.38 -9.02 10.00
CA VAL A 493 3.79 -7.76 9.53
C VAL A 493 3.77 -7.73 8.00
N ARG A 494 2.60 -7.55 7.38
CA ARG A 494 2.44 -7.67 5.92
C ARG A 494 1.39 -6.71 5.34
N ALA A 495 1.58 -6.38 4.07
CA ALA A 495 0.60 -5.62 3.28
C ALA A 495 -0.37 -6.57 2.55
N TYR A 496 -1.66 -6.44 2.84
CA TYR A 496 -2.77 -7.04 2.10
C TYR A 496 -3.76 -5.94 1.71
N PRO A 497 -3.68 -5.41 0.47
CA PRO A 497 -4.64 -4.41 0.00
C PRO A 497 -6.03 -5.04 -0.05
N ILE A 498 -6.97 -4.49 0.72
CA ILE A 498 -8.35 -4.98 0.73
C ILE A 498 -9.04 -4.58 -0.57
N SER A 499 -10.03 -5.37 -0.96
CA SER A 499 -10.79 -5.13 -2.17
C SER A 499 -12.25 -5.50 -1.96
N ILE A 500 -13.03 -5.43 -3.03
CA ILE A 500 -14.44 -5.79 -3.05
C ILE A 500 -14.65 -7.20 -3.61
N GLU A 501 -15.84 -7.75 -3.38
CA GLU A 501 -16.28 -8.95 -4.09
C GLU A 501 -16.38 -8.70 -5.61
N TRP A 502 -16.14 -9.75 -6.39
CA TRP A 502 -16.20 -9.69 -7.83
C TRP A 502 -16.94 -10.89 -8.43
N PRO A 503 -17.95 -10.68 -9.29
CA PRO A 503 -18.63 -9.39 -9.52
C PRO A 503 -19.39 -8.92 -8.27
N PRO A 504 -19.61 -7.60 -8.08
CA PRO A 504 -20.41 -7.09 -6.97
C PRO A 504 -21.86 -7.61 -6.97
N ALA A 505 -22.38 -8.02 -5.82
CA ALA A 505 -23.75 -8.51 -5.68
C ALA A 505 -24.79 -7.44 -6.01
N ALA A 506 -24.51 -6.16 -5.70
CA ALA A 506 -25.38 -5.02 -6.01
C ALA A 506 -25.58 -4.75 -7.52
N LEU A 507 -24.84 -5.44 -8.40
CA LEU A 507 -25.09 -5.44 -9.84
C LEU A 507 -26.15 -6.46 -10.28
N GLN A 508 -26.44 -7.48 -9.45
CA GLN A 508 -27.41 -8.50 -9.80
C GLN A 508 -28.81 -7.89 -9.89
N GLY A 509 -29.50 -8.10 -11.01
CA GLY A 509 -30.84 -7.56 -11.23
C GLY A 509 -30.91 -6.06 -11.53
N GLN A 510 -29.78 -5.35 -11.59
CA GLN A 510 -29.77 -3.94 -12.01
C GLN A 510 -30.23 -3.80 -13.49
N PRO A 511 -30.94 -2.72 -13.83
CA PRO A 511 -31.27 -2.41 -15.21
C PRO A 511 -30.03 -2.22 -16.10
N ALA A 512 -30.25 -2.20 -17.42
CA ALA A 512 -29.22 -1.80 -18.38
C ALA A 512 -28.71 -0.38 -18.06
N MET A 513 -27.42 -0.13 -18.31
CA MET A 513 -26.78 1.15 -17.94
C MET A 513 -27.50 2.38 -18.52
N ALA A 514 -28.01 2.29 -19.76
CA ALA A 514 -28.77 3.36 -20.38
C ALA A 514 -30.05 3.70 -19.59
N THR A 515 -30.76 2.68 -19.09
CA THR A 515 -31.94 2.83 -18.24
C THR A 515 -31.56 3.42 -16.88
N CYS A 516 -30.51 2.91 -16.23
CA CYS A 516 -30.01 3.50 -14.97
C CYS A 516 -29.69 4.99 -15.13
N ARG A 517 -29.01 5.35 -16.23
CA ARG A 517 -28.65 6.73 -16.56
C ARG A 517 -29.87 7.62 -16.75
N GLU A 518 -30.87 7.15 -17.47
CA GLU A 518 -32.13 7.88 -17.68
C GLU A 518 -32.89 8.07 -16.37
N GLU A 519 -33.08 7.00 -15.59
CA GLU A 519 -33.80 7.05 -14.31
C GLU A 519 -33.11 7.97 -13.29
N VAL A 520 -31.78 7.92 -13.19
CA VAL A 520 -31.01 8.83 -12.31
C VAL A 520 -31.19 10.28 -12.76
N ARG A 521 -31.06 10.55 -14.06
CA ARG A 521 -31.23 11.90 -14.60
C ARG A 521 -32.63 12.45 -14.37
N GLN A 522 -33.67 11.66 -14.62
CA GLN A 522 -35.05 12.03 -14.33
C GLN A 522 -35.25 12.31 -12.84
N SER A 523 -34.79 11.41 -11.96
CA SER A 523 -34.98 11.55 -10.51
C SER A 523 -34.29 12.79 -9.92
N LEU A 524 -33.18 13.23 -10.52
CA LEU A 524 -32.40 14.39 -10.07
C LEU A 524 -32.64 15.66 -10.91
N ASN A 525 -33.59 15.61 -11.83
CA ASN A 525 -33.91 16.67 -12.79
C ASN A 525 -32.66 17.19 -13.54
N ILE A 526 -31.92 16.27 -14.15
CA ILE A 526 -30.71 16.52 -14.94
C ILE A 526 -31.04 16.30 -16.41
N ALA A 527 -30.70 17.27 -17.28
CA ALA A 527 -30.96 17.16 -18.71
C ALA A 527 -30.09 16.07 -19.37
N ALA A 528 -30.60 15.45 -20.44
CA ALA A 528 -29.97 14.29 -21.08
C ALA A 528 -28.57 14.59 -21.68
N ASP A 529 -28.32 15.84 -22.06
CA ASP A 529 -27.08 16.34 -22.64
C ASP A 529 -26.04 16.78 -21.60
N MET A 530 -26.42 16.83 -20.31
CA MET A 530 -25.49 17.15 -19.22
C MET A 530 -24.63 15.94 -18.82
N LYS A 531 -23.37 16.23 -18.53
CA LYS A 531 -22.43 15.31 -17.88
C LYS A 531 -22.75 15.19 -16.40
N LEU A 532 -22.61 13.98 -15.86
CA LEU A 532 -22.84 13.67 -14.45
C LEU A 532 -21.52 13.30 -13.77
N ALA A 533 -21.06 14.11 -12.82
CA ALA A 533 -20.00 13.73 -11.91
C ALA A 533 -20.60 13.27 -10.58
N VAL A 534 -20.03 12.22 -9.96
CA VAL A 534 -20.48 11.70 -8.66
C VAL A 534 -19.35 11.67 -7.65
N GLY A 535 -19.67 12.02 -6.41
CA GLY A 535 -18.84 11.79 -5.25
C GLY A 535 -19.68 11.08 -4.19
N ILE A 536 -19.28 9.89 -3.76
CA ILE A 536 -20.08 9.07 -2.83
C ILE A 536 -19.22 8.71 -1.62
N GLU A 537 -19.53 9.26 -0.46
CA GLU A 537 -18.74 9.04 0.76
C GLU A 537 -19.63 9.14 2.01
N ARG A 538 -19.05 8.91 3.19
CA ARG A 538 -19.65 9.32 4.46
C ARG A 538 -19.25 10.78 4.75
N PHE A 539 -20.04 11.51 5.52
CA PHE A 539 -19.63 12.82 6.05
C PHE A 539 -18.47 12.65 7.04
N ASP A 540 -17.25 12.62 6.53
CA ASP A 540 -16.03 12.44 7.30
C ASP A 540 -14.95 13.38 6.76
N TYR A 541 -14.26 14.07 7.65
CA TYR A 541 -13.29 15.12 7.30
C TYR A 541 -12.10 14.57 6.49
N THR A 542 -11.87 13.26 6.53
CA THR A 542 -10.84 12.59 5.72
C THR A 542 -11.19 12.52 4.24
N LYS A 543 -12.45 12.77 3.84
CA LYS A 543 -12.96 12.48 2.49
C LYS A 543 -12.83 13.62 1.49
N GLY A 544 -12.34 14.78 1.93
CA GLY A 544 -12.11 15.95 1.07
C GLY A 544 -13.37 16.41 0.33
N ILE A 545 -14.52 16.42 1.03
CA ILE A 545 -15.83 16.81 0.47
C ILE A 545 -15.83 18.29 0.09
N LEU A 546 -15.23 19.15 0.93
CA LEU A 546 -15.11 20.58 0.64
C LEU A 546 -14.14 20.81 -0.52
N ASP A 547 -13.01 20.11 -0.53
CA ASP A 547 -11.96 20.24 -1.54
C ASP A 547 -12.48 19.92 -2.95
N ARG A 548 -13.26 18.83 -3.11
CA ARG A 548 -13.88 18.54 -4.42
C ARG A 548 -14.95 19.57 -4.82
N MET A 549 -15.71 20.12 -3.87
CA MET A 549 -16.69 21.16 -4.20
C MET A 549 -15.97 22.43 -4.67
N ASN A 550 -14.85 22.78 -4.03
CA ASN A 550 -13.98 23.87 -4.47
C ASN A 550 -13.36 23.58 -5.86
N ALA A 551 -13.01 22.32 -6.16
CA ALA A 551 -12.54 21.95 -7.50
C ALA A 551 -13.62 22.12 -8.57
N ILE A 552 -14.88 21.81 -8.25
CA ILE A 552 -16.04 22.07 -9.14
C ILE A 552 -16.26 23.58 -9.30
N ASP A 553 -16.13 24.36 -8.23
CA ASP A 553 -16.24 25.82 -8.28
C ASP A 553 -15.17 26.45 -9.19
N ASP A 554 -13.91 26.00 -9.05
CA ASP A 554 -12.79 26.43 -9.88
C ASP A 554 -12.99 26.02 -11.35
N LEU A 555 -13.41 24.77 -11.61
CA LEU A 555 -13.72 24.27 -12.95
C LEU A 555 -14.76 25.16 -13.66
N LEU A 556 -15.88 25.45 -12.98
CA LEU A 556 -16.95 26.28 -13.54
C LEU A 556 -16.54 27.75 -13.72
N SER A 557 -15.55 28.23 -12.95
CA SER A 557 -15.00 29.57 -13.08
C SER A 557 -14.03 29.68 -14.26
N ARG A 558 -13.14 28.69 -14.43
CA ARG A 558 -12.10 28.68 -15.46
C ARG A 558 -12.58 28.21 -16.82
N TYR A 559 -13.55 27.31 -16.84
CA TYR A 559 -14.13 26.73 -18.04
C TYR A 559 -15.66 26.94 -18.02
N PRO A 560 -16.13 28.18 -18.24
CA PRO A 560 -17.55 28.53 -18.17
C PRO A 560 -18.42 27.73 -19.14
N GLU A 561 -17.85 27.10 -20.17
CA GLU A 561 -18.55 26.20 -21.08
C GLU A 561 -19.17 24.98 -20.38
N TRP A 562 -18.71 24.60 -19.18
CA TRP A 562 -19.33 23.53 -18.39
C TRP A 562 -20.59 23.98 -17.64
N LYS A 563 -20.85 25.29 -17.52
CA LYS A 563 -22.09 25.80 -16.92
C LYS A 563 -23.28 25.38 -17.77
N GLY A 564 -24.28 24.74 -17.14
CA GLY A 564 -25.42 24.16 -17.83
C GLY A 564 -25.12 22.86 -18.59
N ARG A 565 -23.90 22.33 -18.49
CA ARG A 565 -23.47 21.08 -19.16
C ARG A 565 -22.89 20.04 -18.21
N LEU A 566 -22.68 20.39 -16.93
CA LEU A 566 -22.17 19.49 -15.89
C LEU A 566 -23.04 19.61 -14.64
N VAL A 567 -23.42 18.48 -14.05
CA VAL A 567 -23.98 18.41 -12.69
C VAL A 567 -23.09 17.50 -11.86
N PHE A 568 -22.72 17.98 -10.67
CA PHE A 568 -22.01 17.21 -9.65
C PHE A 568 -23.00 16.76 -8.57
N VAL A 569 -23.11 15.45 -8.37
CA VAL A 569 -23.93 14.83 -7.32
C VAL A 569 -23.02 14.34 -6.21
N GLN A 570 -23.10 14.97 -5.05
CA GLN A 570 -22.42 14.51 -3.84
C GLN A 570 -23.42 13.73 -2.98
N VAL A 571 -23.21 12.41 -2.87
CA VAL A 571 -23.90 11.57 -1.91
C VAL A 571 -23.07 11.50 -0.63
N ALA A 572 -23.67 11.88 0.48
CA ALA A 572 -22.99 11.89 1.77
C ALA A 572 -23.87 11.32 2.86
N ALA A 573 -23.50 10.14 3.39
CA ALA A 573 -24.21 9.52 4.51
C ALA A 573 -23.81 10.20 5.84
N PRO A 574 -24.77 10.66 6.66
CA PRO A 574 -24.48 11.15 8.01
C PRO A 574 -23.78 10.07 8.85
N THR A 575 -22.78 10.47 9.62
CA THR A 575 -22.03 9.57 10.52
C THR A 575 -21.51 10.34 11.72
N ARG A 576 -21.42 9.67 12.87
CA ARG A 576 -20.83 10.21 14.11
C ARG A 576 -21.31 11.62 14.47
N SER A 577 -22.60 11.88 14.30
CA SER A 577 -23.21 13.23 14.42
C SER A 577 -23.07 13.86 15.82
N LYS A 578 -22.78 13.09 16.87
CA LYS A 578 -22.47 13.61 18.21
C LYS A 578 -21.17 14.44 18.24
N LEU A 579 -20.26 14.24 17.28
CA LEU A 579 -18.95 14.88 17.25
C LEU A 579 -18.99 16.20 16.47
N ALA A 580 -18.55 17.29 17.11
CA ALA A 580 -18.61 18.65 16.55
C ALA A 580 -17.93 18.78 15.17
N ALA A 581 -16.78 18.12 14.98
CA ALA A 581 -16.06 18.14 13.69
C ALA A 581 -16.90 17.62 12.52
N TYR A 582 -17.79 16.65 12.77
CA TYR A 582 -18.64 16.02 11.76
C TYR A 582 -19.87 16.89 11.45
N SER A 583 -20.51 17.45 12.48
CA SER A 583 -21.63 18.38 12.28
C SER A 583 -21.19 19.67 11.60
N THR A 584 -20.02 20.21 11.94
CA THR A 584 -19.45 21.40 11.30
C THR A 584 -19.15 21.14 9.83
N LEU A 585 -18.49 20.02 9.50
CA LEU A 585 -18.24 19.63 8.11
C LEU A 585 -19.52 19.56 7.28
N GLN A 586 -20.59 18.99 7.84
CA GLN A 586 -21.87 18.91 7.15
C GLN A 586 -22.47 20.30 6.91
N ALA A 587 -22.46 21.17 7.92
CA ALA A 587 -22.94 22.55 7.78
C ALA A 587 -22.13 23.34 6.74
N ASP A 588 -20.80 23.22 6.76
CA ASP A 588 -19.91 23.85 5.80
C ASP A 588 -20.14 23.34 4.38
N ALA A 589 -20.36 22.04 4.20
CA ALA A 589 -20.65 21.45 2.89
C ALA A 589 -21.98 21.95 2.32
N VAL A 590 -23.02 22.08 3.16
CA VAL A 590 -24.31 22.65 2.75
C VAL A 590 -24.13 24.11 2.32
N SER A 591 -23.49 24.92 3.17
CA SER A 591 -23.24 26.34 2.90
C SER A 591 -22.41 26.55 1.62
N LEU A 592 -21.37 25.74 1.42
CA LEU A 592 -20.51 25.79 0.25
C LEU A 592 -21.28 25.40 -1.01
N ALA A 593 -22.04 24.31 -0.98
CA ALA A 593 -22.87 23.89 -2.11
C ALA A 593 -23.89 24.98 -2.50
N GLU A 594 -24.57 25.60 -1.54
CA GLU A 594 -25.49 26.71 -1.78
C GLU A 594 -24.80 27.95 -2.37
N SER A 595 -23.60 28.27 -1.86
CA SER A 595 -22.78 29.38 -2.37
C SER A 595 -22.39 29.17 -3.84
N ILE A 596 -21.87 27.98 -4.18
CA ILE A 596 -21.48 27.60 -5.55
C ILE A 596 -22.71 27.58 -6.46
N ASN A 597 -23.82 27.01 -5.98
CA ASN A 597 -25.08 26.96 -6.73
C ASN A 597 -25.64 28.36 -7.04
N ARG A 598 -25.54 29.32 -6.11
CA ARG A 598 -25.91 30.72 -6.39
C ARG A 598 -24.98 31.39 -7.39
N ARG A 599 -23.68 31.10 -7.34
CA ARG A 599 -22.66 31.71 -8.20
C ARG A 599 -22.73 31.22 -9.64
N HIS A 600 -22.97 29.93 -9.85
CA HIS A 600 -22.87 29.29 -11.16
C HIS A 600 -24.19 28.73 -11.70
N GLY A 601 -25.21 28.61 -10.85
CA GLY A 601 -26.52 28.11 -11.23
C GLY A 601 -27.44 29.14 -11.87
N SER A 602 -28.65 28.70 -12.20
CA SER A 602 -29.76 29.50 -12.70
C SER A 602 -31.08 28.91 -12.19
N ALA A 603 -32.23 29.50 -12.56
CA ALA A 603 -33.54 28.96 -12.17
C ALA A 603 -33.79 27.51 -12.63
N SER A 604 -33.13 27.08 -13.71
CA SER A 604 -33.28 25.74 -14.31
C SER A 604 -32.03 24.86 -14.17
N TYR A 605 -30.94 25.39 -13.61
CA TYR A 605 -29.66 24.71 -13.52
C TYR A 605 -29.06 24.83 -12.12
N THR A 606 -28.72 23.70 -11.52
CA THR A 606 -28.02 23.68 -10.23
C THR A 606 -26.78 22.79 -10.35
N PRO A 607 -25.58 23.39 -10.29
CA PRO A 607 -24.34 22.65 -10.51
C PRO A 607 -24.09 21.53 -9.49
N ILE A 608 -24.45 21.73 -8.21
CA ILE A 608 -24.21 20.77 -7.12
C ILE A 608 -25.52 20.27 -6.54
N ARG A 609 -25.71 18.95 -6.56
CA ARG A 609 -26.79 18.22 -5.91
C ARG A 609 -26.22 17.48 -4.69
N LEU A 610 -26.49 17.98 -3.49
CA LEU A 610 -26.03 17.37 -2.24
C LEU A 610 -27.13 16.47 -1.65
N LEU A 611 -26.88 15.16 -1.57
CA LEU A 611 -27.83 14.17 -1.08
C LEU A 611 -27.37 13.65 0.30
N ILE A 612 -27.97 14.19 1.35
CA ILE A 612 -27.60 13.91 2.75
C ILE A 612 -28.51 12.83 3.34
N ARG A 613 -28.23 11.57 3.00
CA ARG A 613 -28.92 10.42 3.59
C ARG A 613 -28.13 9.13 3.36
N HIS A 614 -28.48 8.09 4.09
CA HIS A 614 -28.03 6.75 3.76
C HIS A 614 -28.63 6.31 2.41
N HIS A 615 -27.79 5.74 1.55
CA HIS A 615 -28.16 5.13 0.28
C HIS A 615 -27.72 3.68 0.31
N GLY A 616 -28.63 2.77 -0.05
CA GLY A 616 -28.30 1.35 -0.15
C GLY A 616 -27.33 1.06 -1.29
N ALA A 617 -26.75 -0.15 -1.30
CA ALA A 617 -25.80 -0.56 -2.34
C ALA A 617 -26.41 -0.44 -3.75
N ASP A 618 -27.68 -0.81 -3.93
CA ASP A 618 -28.35 -0.75 -5.24
C ASP A 618 -28.47 0.69 -5.76
N GLU A 619 -28.78 1.65 -4.90
CA GLU A 619 -28.85 3.07 -5.27
C GLU A 619 -27.46 3.61 -5.64
N VAL A 620 -26.44 3.23 -4.88
CA VAL A 620 -25.04 3.63 -5.11
C VAL A 620 -24.53 3.09 -6.46
N PHE A 621 -24.74 1.80 -6.73
CA PHE A 621 -24.34 1.18 -8.00
C PHE A 621 -25.11 1.75 -9.19
N LYS A 622 -26.39 2.08 -9.02
CA LYS A 622 -27.18 2.78 -10.04
C LYS A 622 -26.60 4.16 -10.36
N LEU A 623 -26.15 4.92 -9.35
CA LEU A 623 -25.46 6.19 -9.54
C LEU A 623 -24.10 6.02 -10.25
N PHE A 624 -23.30 5.02 -9.90
CA PHE A 624 -22.04 4.73 -10.58
C PHE A 624 -22.23 4.42 -12.07
N ARG A 625 -23.26 3.63 -12.40
CA ARG A 625 -23.62 3.29 -13.79
C ARG A 625 -24.11 4.49 -14.59
N ALA A 626 -24.76 5.45 -13.93
CA ALA A 626 -25.24 6.68 -14.54
C ALA A 626 -24.15 7.73 -14.78
N ALA A 627 -23.12 7.76 -13.92
CA ALA A 627 -22.10 8.80 -13.92
C ALA A 627 -21.24 8.82 -15.19
N ASP A 628 -20.65 9.96 -15.51
CA ASP A 628 -19.56 10.11 -16.48
C ASP A 628 -18.20 10.17 -15.76
N VAL A 629 -18.16 10.76 -14.57
CA VAL A 629 -16.94 10.88 -13.75
C VAL A 629 -17.24 10.52 -12.30
N CYS A 630 -16.37 9.75 -11.66
CA CYS A 630 -16.37 9.53 -10.21
C CYS A 630 -15.19 10.25 -9.57
N ILE A 631 -15.45 11.02 -8.50
CA ILE A 631 -14.45 11.83 -7.81
C ILE A 631 -14.21 11.25 -6.41
N VAL A 632 -13.02 10.71 -6.20
CA VAL A 632 -12.54 10.21 -4.91
C VAL A 632 -11.36 11.06 -4.46
N SER A 633 -11.66 12.11 -3.70
CA SER A 633 -10.69 13.16 -3.30
C SER A 633 -10.27 13.07 -1.82
N SER A 634 -10.19 11.86 -1.25
CA SER A 634 -9.86 11.70 0.17
C SER A 634 -8.50 12.35 0.50
N LEU A 635 -8.47 13.12 1.59
CA LEU A 635 -7.27 13.78 2.11
C LEU A 635 -6.27 12.77 2.69
N HIS A 636 -6.79 11.67 3.24
CA HIS A 636 -6.02 10.49 3.64
C HIS A 636 -6.99 9.32 3.81
N ASP A 637 -6.72 8.18 3.19
CA ASP A 637 -7.58 6.99 3.26
C ASP A 637 -6.75 5.71 3.19
N GLY A 638 -7.07 4.74 4.04
CA GLY A 638 -6.36 3.46 4.09
C GLY A 638 -6.41 2.70 2.77
N MET A 639 -7.56 2.75 2.08
CA MET A 639 -7.75 2.12 0.77
C MET A 639 -8.72 2.93 -0.11
N ASN A 640 -9.94 3.20 0.34
CA ASN A 640 -11.10 3.66 -0.43
C ASN A 640 -11.71 2.58 -1.38
N LEU A 641 -12.79 1.95 -0.93
CA LEU A 641 -13.52 0.94 -1.71
C LEU A 641 -14.50 1.54 -2.72
N VAL A 642 -14.98 2.77 -2.51
CA VAL A 642 -15.86 3.48 -3.47
C VAL A 642 -15.21 3.60 -4.84
N ALA A 643 -13.90 3.88 -4.88
CA ALA A 643 -13.12 3.87 -6.12
C ALA A 643 -13.21 2.52 -6.86
N LYS A 644 -13.10 1.41 -6.12
CA LYS A 644 -13.18 0.05 -6.67
C LYS A 644 -14.60 -0.32 -7.09
N GLU A 645 -15.60 0.07 -6.31
CA GLU A 645 -17.02 -0.15 -6.62
C GLU A 645 -17.43 0.59 -7.89
N PHE A 646 -16.99 1.84 -8.07
CA PHE A 646 -17.21 2.58 -9.31
C PHE A 646 -16.66 1.84 -10.52
N VAL A 647 -15.37 1.47 -10.49
CA VAL A 647 -14.72 0.73 -11.58
C VAL A 647 -15.44 -0.58 -11.88
N ALA A 648 -15.83 -1.32 -10.84
CA ALA A 648 -16.56 -2.57 -10.99
C ALA A 648 -17.97 -2.39 -11.56
N ALA A 649 -18.62 -1.26 -11.30
CA ALA A 649 -19.94 -0.95 -11.86
C ALA A 649 -19.95 -0.61 -13.36
N ARG A 650 -18.79 -0.25 -13.95
CA ARG A 650 -18.65 0.17 -15.36
C ARG A 650 -18.48 -0.99 -16.35
N GLU A 651 -19.53 -1.79 -16.51
CA GLU A 651 -19.52 -2.95 -17.42
C GLU A 651 -19.33 -2.58 -18.90
N ASP A 652 -19.70 -1.35 -19.28
CA ASP A 652 -19.48 -0.78 -20.62
C ASP A 652 -18.07 -0.20 -20.82
N GLU A 653 -17.21 -0.33 -19.81
CA GLU A 653 -15.86 0.21 -19.72
C GLU A 653 -15.81 1.74 -19.91
N SER A 654 -16.93 2.46 -19.82
CA SER A 654 -16.95 3.91 -19.98
C SER A 654 -16.81 4.64 -18.64
N GLY A 655 -16.60 5.95 -18.68
CA GLY A 655 -16.46 6.82 -17.52
C GLY A 655 -15.03 6.93 -17.00
N VAL A 656 -14.81 7.95 -16.16
CA VAL A 656 -13.46 8.31 -15.66
C VAL A 656 -13.45 8.33 -14.14
N LEU A 657 -12.41 7.74 -13.54
CA LEU A 657 -12.15 7.83 -12.11
C LEU A 657 -11.09 8.91 -11.85
N LEU A 658 -11.46 9.94 -11.08
CA LEU A 658 -10.51 10.86 -10.44
C LEU A 658 -10.19 10.32 -9.05
N LEU A 659 -8.91 10.11 -8.73
CA LEU A 659 -8.50 9.43 -7.51
C LEU A 659 -7.37 10.17 -6.79
N SER A 660 -7.56 10.43 -5.50
CA SER A 660 -6.54 11.07 -4.66
C SER A 660 -5.31 10.15 -4.50
N SER A 661 -4.12 10.74 -4.63
CA SER A 661 -2.83 10.09 -4.34
C SER A 661 -2.66 9.67 -2.89
N PHE A 662 -3.53 10.14 -1.98
CA PHE A 662 -3.52 9.84 -0.55
C PHE A 662 -4.47 8.70 -0.16
N THR A 663 -4.97 7.95 -1.15
CA THR A 663 -5.74 6.72 -0.96
C THR A 663 -4.87 5.49 -1.20
N GLY A 664 -5.07 4.41 -0.44
CA GLY A 664 -4.42 3.13 -0.76
C GLY A 664 -4.77 2.60 -2.15
N ALA A 665 -5.99 2.86 -2.65
CA ALA A 665 -6.45 2.43 -3.97
C ALA A 665 -5.64 3.04 -5.11
N SER A 666 -5.05 4.24 -4.94
CA SER A 666 -4.18 4.86 -5.94
C SER A 666 -2.95 4.02 -6.29
N ARG A 667 -2.54 3.10 -5.40
CA ARG A 667 -1.43 2.17 -5.63
C ARG A 667 -1.80 1.01 -6.55
N GLU A 668 -3.08 0.70 -6.69
CA GLU A 668 -3.59 -0.40 -7.52
C GLU A 668 -4.29 0.12 -8.79
N LEU A 669 -4.96 1.27 -8.71
CA LEU A 669 -5.74 1.86 -9.80
C LEU A 669 -4.95 2.96 -10.52
N SER A 670 -3.78 2.60 -11.08
CA SER A 670 -2.85 3.56 -11.70
C SER A 670 -3.39 4.27 -12.95
N GLU A 671 -4.39 3.68 -13.61
CA GLU A 671 -5.01 4.26 -14.82
C GLU A 671 -6.09 5.30 -14.52
N ALA A 672 -6.42 5.52 -13.24
CA ALA A 672 -7.22 6.65 -12.80
C ALA A 672 -6.47 7.97 -13.01
N LEU A 673 -7.20 9.08 -13.08
CA LEU A 673 -6.58 10.41 -13.03
C LEU A 673 -6.19 10.69 -11.58
N ILE A 674 -4.91 10.44 -11.27
CA ILE A 674 -4.35 10.66 -9.94
C ILE A 674 -4.19 12.15 -9.68
N VAL A 675 -4.76 12.64 -8.58
CA VAL A 675 -4.74 14.05 -8.20
C VAL A 675 -4.27 14.26 -6.77
N ASN A 676 -3.68 15.42 -6.52
CA ASN A 676 -3.50 15.92 -5.17
C ASN A 676 -4.75 16.72 -4.72
N PRO A 677 -5.53 16.25 -3.73
CA PRO A 677 -6.75 16.93 -3.28
C PRO A 677 -6.49 18.31 -2.64
N TYR A 678 -5.26 18.59 -2.21
CA TYR A 678 -4.87 19.90 -1.69
C TYR A 678 -4.60 20.93 -2.80
N HIS A 679 -4.55 20.50 -4.06
CA HIS A 679 -4.30 21.37 -5.20
C HIS A 679 -5.58 21.56 -6.03
N VAL A 680 -6.46 22.46 -5.59
CA VAL A 680 -7.78 22.71 -6.21
C VAL A 680 -7.71 22.91 -7.73
N HIS A 681 -6.72 23.66 -8.22
CA HIS A 681 -6.55 23.92 -9.65
C HIS A 681 -6.14 22.68 -10.46
N GLU A 682 -5.34 21.79 -9.87
CA GLU A 682 -4.93 20.53 -10.49
C GLU A 682 -6.13 19.59 -10.58
N MET A 683 -6.92 19.47 -9.50
CA MET A 683 -8.18 18.73 -9.51
C MET A 683 -9.14 19.25 -10.58
N SER A 684 -9.30 20.57 -10.68
CA SER A 684 -10.14 21.22 -11.70
C SER A 684 -9.63 20.93 -13.12
N GLY A 685 -8.32 21.00 -13.36
CA GLY A 685 -7.73 20.63 -14.65
C GLY A 685 -7.95 19.14 -14.99
N ALA A 686 -7.80 18.26 -14.01
CA ALA A 686 -8.06 16.83 -14.17
C ALA A 686 -9.55 16.55 -14.42
N LEU A 687 -10.47 17.30 -13.82
CA LEU A 687 -11.90 17.22 -14.09
C LEU A 687 -12.23 17.67 -15.51
N ASP A 688 -11.67 18.78 -15.99
CA ASP A 688 -11.85 19.20 -17.39
C ASP A 688 -11.34 18.11 -18.36
N ALA A 689 -10.15 17.55 -18.09
CA ALA A 689 -9.60 16.45 -18.87
C ALA A 689 -10.52 15.21 -18.84
N ALA A 690 -11.04 14.82 -17.67
CA ALA A 690 -11.98 13.71 -17.52
C ALA A 690 -13.25 13.89 -18.36
N LEU A 691 -13.82 15.11 -18.36
CA LEU A 691 -15.06 15.42 -19.06
C LEU A 691 -14.89 15.47 -20.59
N ARG A 692 -13.67 15.75 -21.08
CA ARG A 692 -13.31 15.77 -22.51
C ARG A 692 -12.69 14.46 -23.00
N MET A 693 -12.40 13.51 -22.11
CA MET A 693 -11.70 12.28 -22.44
C MET A 693 -12.44 11.50 -23.55
N PRO A 694 -11.78 11.15 -24.66
CA PRO A 694 -12.40 10.33 -25.70
C PRO A 694 -12.82 8.95 -25.18
N LEU A 695 -13.92 8.41 -25.71
CA LEU A 695 -14.46 7.12 -25.24
C LEU A 695 -13.45 5.97 -25.30
N LEU A 696 -12.61 5.91 -26.35
CA LEU A 696 -11.59 4.87 -26.48
C LEU A 696 -10.59 4.91 -25.31
N GLU A 697 -10.13 6.11 -24.92
CA GLU A 697 -9.21 6.26 -23.79
C GLU A 697 -9.89 5.87 -22.46
N GLN A 698 -11.17 6.23 -22.28
CA GLN A 698 -11.94 5.80 -21.11
C GLN A 698 -11.98 4.27 -21.00
N GLN A 699 -12.27 3.59 -22.12
CA GLN A 699 -12.37 2.13 -22.21
C GLN A 699 -11.04 1.44 -21.94
N GLU A 700 -9.94 1.95 -22.46
CA GLU A 700 -8.61 1.42 -22.20
C GLU A 700 -8.26 1.48 -20.70
N ARG A 701 -8.43 2.65 -20.07
CA ARG A 701 -8.18 2.85 -18.64
C ARG A 701 -9.07 1.98 -17.77
N MET A 702 -10.37 1.99 -18.05
CA MET A 702 -11.36 1.27 -17.25
C MET A 702 -11.16 -0.24 -17.34
N ARG A 703 -10.83 -0.78 -18.52
CA ARG A 703 -10.58 -2.22 -18.70
C ARG A 703 -9.41 -2.71 -17.83
N VAL A 704 -8.31 -1.97 -17.79
CA VAL A 704 -7.14 -2.31 -16.96
C VAL A 704 -7.53 -2.29 -15.47
N MET A 705 -8.20 -1.24 -15.01
CA MET A 705 -8.64 -1.15 -13.61
C MET A 705 -9.64 -2.25 -13.22
N ARG A 706 -10.58 -2.60 -14.11
CA ARG A 706 -11.52 -3.70 -13.90
C ARG A 706 -10.80 -5.04 -13.79
N GLN A 707 -9.82 -5.29 -14.65
CA GLN A 707 -9.02 -6.50 -14.58
C GLN A 707 -8.23 -6.59 -13.27
N GLN A 708 -7.65 -5.48 -12.82
CA GLN A 708 -6.97 -5.42 -11.52
C GLN A 708 -7.92 -5.80 -10.37
N ILE A 709 -9.14 -5.26 -10.32
CA ILE A 709 -10.11 -5.58 -9.25
C ILE A 709 -10.58 -7.03 -9.34
N LYS A 710 -10.83 -7.54 -10.54
CA LYS A 710 -11.20 -8.95 -10.76
C LYS A 710 -10.14 -9.89 -10.19
N GLU A 711 -8.87 -9.64 -10.50
CA GLU A 711 -7.74 -10.48 -10.07
C GLU A 711 -7.39 -10.30 -8.59
N TRP A 712 -7.57 -9.08 -8.06
CA TRP A 712 -7.26 -8.70 -6.68
C TRP A 712 -8.54 -8.36 -5.92
N ASN A 713 -9.47 -9.32 -5.88
CA ASN A 713 -10.74 -9.20 -5.18
C ASN A 713 -10.62 -9.58 -3.68
N VAL A 714 -11.72 -9.42 -2.94
CA VAL A 714 -11.77 -9.64 -1.49
C VAL A 714 -11.46 -11.09 -1.09
N TYR A 715 -11.80 -12.07 -1.93
CA TYR A 715 -11.50 -13.48 -1.65
C TYR A 715 -10.00 -13.75 -1.74
N ARG A 716 -9.30 -13.12 -2.68
CA ARG A 716 -7.82 -13.17 -2.74
C ARG A 716 -7.20 -12.52 -1.51
N TRP A 717 -7.72 -11.38 -1.07
CA TRP A 717 -7.26 -10.69 0.13
C TRP A 717 -7.35 -11.61 1.36
N ALA A 718 -8.50 -12.23 1.60
CA ALA A 718 -8.68 -13.18 2.69
C ALA A 718 -7.82 -14.44 2.51
N GLY A 719 -7.82 -15.02 1.30
CA GLY A 719 -7.06 -16.24 0.99
C GLY A 719 -5.57 -16.10 1.24
N ARG A 720 -4.97 -14.94 0.90
CA ARG A 720 -3.56 -14.65 1.18
C ARG A 720 -3.25 -14.68 2.68
N MET A 721 -4.08 -14.03 3.50
CA MET A 721 -3.90 -14.05 4.96
C MET A 721 -4.06 -15.46 5.54
N LEU A 722 -5.02 -16.24 5.04
CA LEU A 722 -5.26 -17.62 5.49
C LEU A 722 -4.12 -18.57 5.09
N ILE A 723 -3.55 -18.41 3.89
CA ILE A 723 -2.35 -19.15 3.45
C ILE A 723 -1.18 -18.87 4.40
N ASP A 724 -0.95 -17.59 4.69
CA ASP A 724 0.13 -17.19 5.59
C ASP A 724 -0.10 -17.70 7.02
N ALA A 725 -1.34 -17.66 7.50
CA ALA A 725 -1.75 -18.23 8.78
C ALA A 725 -1.47 -19.74 8.84
N ALA A 726 -1.82 -20.48 7.78
CA ALA A 726 -1.56 -21.91 7.69
C ALA A 726 -0.07 -22.25 7.65
N ASN A 727 0.72 -21.46 6.90
CA ASN A 727 2.17 -21.60 6.84
C ASN A 727 2.79 -21.40 8.24
N LYS A 728 2.33 -20.40 9.00
CA LYS A 728 2.79 -20.20 10.38
C LYS A 728 2.39 -21.33 11.32
N ARG A 729 1.16 -21.85 11.25
CA ARG A 729 0.77 -23.04 12.01
C ARG A 729 1.68 -24.23 11.71
N ARG A 730 2.00 -24.45 10.44
CA ARG A 730 2.88 -25.56 10.02
C ARG A 730 4.29 -25.38 10.56
N GLN A 731 4.86 -24.18 10.45
CA GLN A 731 6.18 -23.86 11.01
C GLN A 731 6.22 -24.09 12.52
N GLN A 732 5.21 -23.61 13.26
CA GLN A 732 5.13 -23.77 14.72
C GLN A 732 5.03 -25.25 15.11
N ARG A 733 4.23 -26.05 14.39
CA ARG A 733 4.13 -27.50 14.62
C ARG A 733 5.47 -28.21 14.42
N ILE A 734 6.22 -27.86 13.36
CA ILE A 734 7.55 -28.42 13.10
C ILE A 734 8.54 -28.04 14.21
N MET A 735 8.55 -26.78 14.65
CA MET A 735 9.41 -26.33 15.75
C MET A 735 9.08 -27.03 17.07
N ASN A 736 7.79 -27.19 17.39
CA ASN A 736 7.35 -27.90 18.58
C ASN A 736 7.79 -29.37 18.57
N LEU A 737 7.65 -30.07 17.43
CA LEU A 737 8.12 -31.45 17.27
C LEU A 737 9.65 -31.56 17.39
N ALA A 738 10.39 -30.62 16.80
CA ALA A 738 11.85 -30.57 16.90
C ALA A 738 12.33 -30.34 18.34
N ASN A 739 11.60 -29.53 19.12
CA ASN A 739 11.92 -29.27 20.53
C ASN A 739 11.57 -30.46 21.44
N LEU A 740 10.45 -31.16 21.17
CA LEU A 740 10.09 -32.41 21.86
C LEU A 740 11.13 -33.52 21.65
N GLY A 741 11.72 -33.60 20.45
CA GLY A 741 12.80 -34.55 20.13
C GLY A 741 14.16 -34.23 20.75
N ARG A 742 14.30 -33.09 21.46
CA ARG A 742 15.54 -32.68 22.15
C ARG A 742 15.49 -32.85 23.67
N LEU A 743 14.37 -33.29 24.24
CA LEU A 743 14.31 -33.67 25.66
C LEU A 743 15.11 -34.97 25.86
N PRO A 744 16.04 -35.04 26.83
CA PRO A 744 16.72 -36.29 27.14
C PRO A 744 15.68 -37.33 27.57
N SER A 745 15.80 -38.55 27.04
CA SER A 745 15.02 -39.70 27.49
C SER A 745 15.13 -39.83 29.02
N ALA A 746 14.01 -40.08 29.69
CA ALA A 746 13.94 -40.27 31.14
C ALA A 746 14.84 -41.43 31.66
N ASP A 747 15.45 -42.21 30.78
CA ASP A 747 16.46 -43.23 31.10
C ASP A 747 17.88 -42.68 31.33
N ALA A 748 18.11 -41.37 31.17
CA ALA A 748 19.40 -40.74 31.49
C ALA A 748 19.50 -40.22 32.95
N LEU A 749 18.48 -40.45 33.79
CA LEU A 749 18.40 -40.04 35.20
C LEU A 749 18.08 -41.22 36.14
N ARG A 750 18.60 -42.41 35.84
CA ARG A 750 18.65 -43.54 36.79
C ARG A 750 20.06 -44.02 37.03
#